data_AF-A0A1Q5G295-F1
#
_entry.id   AF-A0A1Q5G295-F1
#
_cell.length_a   1.000
_cell.length_b   1.000
_cell.length_c   1.000
_cell.angle_alpha   90.00
_cell.angle_beta   90.00
_cell.angle_gamma   90.00
#
_symmetry.space_group_name_H-M   'P 1'
#
loop_
_entity.id
_entity.type
_entity.pdbx_description
1 polymer ?
#
loop_
_entity_poly.entity_id
_entity_poly.type
_entity_poly.pdbx_seq_one_letter_code
_entity_poly.pdbx_strand_id
1 'polypeptide(L)'
;MPLVGHAFNVPAGADFLAYLLKEFRELGPVYRLRLFGRDTVMVGGLDLVTELSDETRFRKHVHADLVEVRALAGDGLFTAYNHEPNWRKAHDILMPAFSLGSMRSYHAPMLQVARSLIGKWDRLAGVQSVDVPDEMTRLTFDTIGLCGFGYDFESFRRDDLHPFVEAMSRALAFAQEKGESIPGSKLFKRKKVEQFRADIDLMTELVDDVIRERRASGNTSTDDLMGLMLHTKDPATGELLDDVNIRHQVITFLIAGHETTSSALSFALYYLTKHPEVLARAQAEVDALWGDTESPEPQYGDIGKLTYIRQVLNESLRLWPTAPAYAVEPIEDTVIGGKYSVRKGESLMVINSALHRDAAWGENFELFDPERFTPKREAARSVHAFKPFGSGERACIGRQFTLHEATLLLGLLVHRYRLIDYTDYQLKIKSTLTIKPDGFSLRLARRTSDERRLPVAAAVDAATGRTTAVTRRASGTALTLLHGSNLGTCAGIARDLGTDGEEHGFASAVTPLDAYTERLVGSQGPVVIVAASYNGRPTDDAAEFVAWLENLAPGSLTGLRYAVLGVGDRNWAATYQRIPTLIDERLAAAGAVPLLERGSADASGDFGGAVDQWTEDLWKALLEEYGEAVAGEAAAPTLEGEGEGLYELEDTSESVLGGLAERHGVRPMEVLEAYELVDTKHALGRSKRFLRLRLPEGVTYRTADHLAVLPNNPEVLVQRVADRFGLDLDRTIRLRARRRSRAALPVDRPLTLRRLLTDFVELQDAATQEQVAVLAEHTACPPEKQPLTAFATADPDTFREQVTVAGLSVLDLLERYRACELPFERFLELLPVLRPRHYSISSSATARPGEADLMVSLLAAPHRSGEGAFRGIASHFLQTVNAGGLIQARVLPCSESFRLPEDTSLPVILVSAGTGLAPFRGAVLDRHHTGSTGTLLCYFGCDHPDVDFLYREEFEAAEAAGAVSMRPTFMHAPENGARFVQERIARESEEVWSVLEAGGRVYICGDGRRMAPAVREAFMAIYRERTGASDDQAVAWLAALVGSGRYVEDVWAG
;
A
#
# COMPACT_ATOMS: atom_id res chain seq x y z
N MET A 1 -17.76 -39.74 -38.96
CA MET A 1 -16.82 -39.37 -40.04
C MET A 1 -15.49 -38.96 -39.42
N PRO A 2 -14.32 -39.48 -39.86
CA PRO A 2 -13.02 -39.23 -39.22
C PRO A 2 -12.63 -37.75 -39.15
N LEU A 3 -12.99 -36.99 -40.19
CA LEU A 3 -12.68 -35.56 -40.33
C LEU A 3 -13.66 -34.65 -39.60
N VAL A 4 -14.93 -35.03 -39.46
CA VAL A 4 -15.95 -34.20 -38.81
C VAL A 4 -15.96 -34.43 -37.29
N GLY A 5 -15.61 -35.64 -36.84
CA GLY A 5 -15.63 -35.99 -35.43
C GLY A 5 -17.05 -35.89 -34.85
N HIS A 6 -17.16 -35.23 -33.70
CA HIS A 6 -18.38 -35.01 -32.92
C HIS A 6 -19.10 -33.72 -33.31
N ALA A 7 -18.64 -32.98 -34.32
CA ALA A 7 -19.08 -31.60 -34.57
C ALA A 7 -20.59 -31.41 -34.83
N PHE A 8 -21.32 -32.44 -35.27
CA PHE A 8 -22.77 -32.37 -35.43
C PHE A 8 -23.58 -32.73 -34.17
N ASN A 9 -22.93 -33.32 -33.16
CA ASN A 9 -23.55 -33.74 -31.91
C ASN A 9 -23.32 -32.74 -30.77
N VAL A 10 -22.43 -31.77 -30.99
CA VAL A 10 -22.07 -30.76 -29.99
C VAL A 10 -22.87 -29.49 -30.27
N PRO A 11 -23.70 -29.03 -29.32
CA PRO A 11 -24.43 -27.78 -29.48
C PRO A 11 -23.47 -26.58 -29.47
N ALA A 12 -23.83 -25.52 -30.21
CA ALA A 12 -23.06 -24.28 -30.26
C ALA A 12 -23.58 -23.26 -29.22
N GLY A 13 -22.74 -22.29 -28.85
CA GLY A 13 -23.12 -21.18 -27.97
C GLY A 13 -23.44 -21.61 -26.54
N ALA A 14 -24.54 -21.07 -25.99
CA ALA A 14 -24.94 -21.20 -24.58
C ALA A 14 -25.05 -22.66 -24.08
N ASP A 15 -25.45 -23.58 -24.95
CA ASP A 15 -25.70 -24.98 -24.59
C ASP A 15 -24.42 -25.82 -24.56
N PHE A 16 -23.28 -25.30 -25.06
CA PHE A 16 -22.02 -26.03 -25.12
C PHE A 16 -21.50 -26.40 -23.72
N LEU A 17 -21.54 -25.48 -22.77
CA LEU A 17 -21.08 -25.75 -21.40
C LEU A 17 -21.97 -26.79 -20.71
N ALA A 18 -23.29 -26.70 -20.89
CA ALA A 18 -24.23 -27.69 -20.35
C ALA A 18 -23.98 -29.09 -20.95
N TYR A 19 -23.66 -29.14 -22.25
CA TYR A 19 -23.23 -30.36 -22.92
C TYR A 19 -21.94 -30.93 -22.29
N LEU A 20 -20.89 -30.13 -22.11
CA LEU A 20 -19.65 -30.61 -21.47
C LEU A 20 -19.90 -31.17 -20.06
N LEU A 21 -20.70 -30.48 -19.23
CA LEU A 21 -21.04 -30.94 -17.89
C LEU A 21 -21.82 -32.26 -17.90
N LYS A 22 -22.72 -32.44 -18.88
CA LYS A 22 -23.43 -33.71 -19.07
C LYS A 22 -22.46 -34.84 -19.43
N GLU A 23 -21.55 -34.61 -20.36
CA GLU A 23 -20.55 -35.61 -20.77
C GLU A 23 -19.62 -36.01 -19.62
N PHE A 24 -19.22 -35.09 -18.74
CA PHE A 24 -18.47 -35.47 -17.52
C PHE A 24 -19.24 -36.42 -16.61
N ARG A 25 -20.57 -36.26 -16.48
CA ARG A 25 -21.40 -37.15 -15.67
C ARG A 25 -21.56 -38.53 -16.30
N GLU A 26 -21.60 -38.61 -17.63
CA GLU A 26 -21.83 -39.87 -18.36
C GLU A 26 -20.54 -40.65 -18.68
N LEU A 27 -19.48 -39.95 -19.08
CA LEU A 27 -18.20 -40.55 -19.52
C LEU A 27 -17.11 -40.55 -18.44
N GLY A 28 -17.27 -39.73 -17.39
CA GLY A 28 -16.32 -39.59 -16.29
C GLY A 28 -15.34 -38.43 -16.47
N PRO A 29 -14.31 -38.35 -15.61
CA PRO A 29 -13.49 -37.15 -15.41
C PRO A 29 -12.48 -36.87 -16.53
N VAL A 30 -12.30 -37.79 -17.50
CA VAL A 30 -11.43 -37.60 -18.67
C VAL A 30 -12.14 -38.15 -19.90
N TYR A 31 -12.33 -37.31 -20.92
CA TYR A 31 -12.80 -37.76 -22.23
C TYR A 31 -12.18 -36.92 -23.35
N ARG A 32 -12.19 -37.46 -24.58
CA ARG A 32 -11.61 -36.78 -25.75
C ARG A 32 -12.71 -36.28 -26.67
N LEU A 33 -12.72 -34.98 -26.93
CA LEU A 33 -13.60 -34.36 -27.93
C LEU A 33 -12.83 -34.13 -29.23
N ARG A 34 -13.31 -34.75 -30.32
CA ARG A 34 -12.77 -34.54 -31.68
C ARG A 34 -13.70 -33.63 -32.47
N LEU A 35 -13.26 -32.45 -32.88
CA LEU A 35 -14.01 -31.51 -33.72
C LEU A 35 -13.17 -31.11 -34.94
N PHE A 36 -13.69 -31.35 -36.15
CA PHE A 36 -13.03 -30.99 -37.41
C PHE A 36 -11.54 -31.43 -37.51
N GLY A 37 -11.22 -32.61 -36.98
CA GLY A 37 -9.86 -33.17 -36.99
C GLY A 37 -8.93 -32.66 -35.87
N ARG A 38 -9.42 -31.80 -34.96
CA ARG A 38 -8.73 -31.39 -33.74
C ARG A 38 -9.20 -32.23 -32.57
N ASP A 39 -8.25 -32.80 -31.83
CA ASP A 39 -8.51 -33.50 -30.58
C ASP A 39 -8.25 -32.57 -29.40
N THR A 40 -9.18 -32.55 -28.46
CA THR A 40 -9.01 -31.87 -27.17
C THR A 40 -9.39 -32.85 -26.08
N VAL A 41 -8.49 -33.06 -25.12
CA VAL A 41 -8.75 -33.90 -23.96
C VAL A 41 -9.39 -33.03 -22.90
N MET A 42 -10.65 -33.31 -22.58
CA MET A 42 -11.39 -32.64 -21.52
C MET A 42 -11.05 -33.33 -20.20
N VAL A 43 -10.68 -32.54 -19.19
CA VAL A 43 -10.30 -33.02 -17.87
C VAL A 43 -11.10 -32.31 -16.78
N GLY A 44 -11.59 -33.08 -15.84
CA GLY A 44 -12.30 -32.64 -14.64
C GLY A 44 -11.95 -33.53 -13.45
N GLY A 45 -12.54 -33.25 -12.30
CA GLY A 45 -12.27 -33.96 -11.05
C GLY A 45 -11.02 -33.47 -10.31
N LEU A 46 -11.10 -33.47 -8.98
CA LEU A 46 -10.10 -32.84 -8.13
C LEU A 46 -8.70 -33.46 -8.24
N ASP A 47 -8.60 -34.79 -8.24
CA ASP A 47 -7.31 -35.49 -8.25
C ASP A 47 -6.50 -35.19 -9.52
N LEU A 48 -7.16 -35.21 -10.67
CA LEU A 48 -6.54 -34.93 -11.96
C LEU A 48 -6.17 -33.46 -12.11
N VAL A 49 -7.01 -32.54 -11.64
CA VAL A 49 -6.69 -31.10 -11.67
C VAL A 49 -5.53 -30.78 -10.72
N THR A 50 -5.45 -31.47 -9.59
CA THR A 50 -4.31 -31.38 -8.66
C THR A 50 -3.02 -31.80 -9.38
N GLU A 51 -3.03 -32.94 -10.06
CA GLU A 51 -1.89 -33.41 -10.85
C GLU A 51 -1.53 -32.45 -12.00
N LEU A 52 -2.52 -31.94 -12.74
CA LEU A 52 -2.34 -30.99 -13.84
C LEU A 52 -1.89 -29.59 -13.38
N SER A 53 -1.93 -29.32 -12.07
CA SER A 53 -1.41 -28.09 -11.49
C SER A 53 0.09 -28.15 -11.17
N ASP A 54 0.74 -29.29 -11.40
CA ASP A 54 2.19 -29.45 -11.23
C ASP A 54 2.95 -28.78 -12.39
N GLU A 55 3.51 -27.60 -12.13
CA GLU A 55 4.25 -26.79 -13.11
C GLU A 55 5.56 -27.44 -13.59
N THR A 56 6.06 -28.46 -12.90
CA THR A 56 7.24 -29.22 -13.34
C THR A 56 6.90 -30.20 -14.46
N ARG A 57 5.61 -30.54 -14.61
CA ARG A 57 5.11 -31.50 -15.60
C ARG A 57 4.23 -30.86 -16.67
N PHE A 58 3.50 -29.80 -16.30
CA PHE A 58 2.53 -29.13 -17.16
C PHE A 58 2.77 -27.63 -17.22
N ARG A 59 2.42 -27.01 -18.33
CA ARG A 59 2.48 -25.56 -18.51
C ARG A 59 1.24 -25.06 -19.25
N LYS A 60 0.97 -23.76 -19.21
CA LYS A 60 -0.17 -23.15 -19.91
C LYS A 60 -0.14 -23.50 -21.40
N HIS A 61 -1.28 -23.89 -21.96
CA HIS A 61 -1.44 -24.07 -23.40
C HIS A 61 -2.28 -22.93 -23.99
N VAL A 62 -1.74 -22.22 -24.99
CA VAL A 62 -2.46 -21.17 -25.73
C VAL A 62 -3.29 -21.85 -26.81
N HIS A 63 -4.51 -22.25 -26.47
CA HIS A 63 -5.43 -22.97 -27.35
C HIS A 63 -6.00 -22.06 -28.46
N ALA A 64 -6.73 -22.68 -29.41
CA ALA A 64 -7.17 -22.03 -30.65
C ALA A 64 -7.88 -20.68 -30.44
N ASP A 65 -8.78 -20.57 -29.47
CA ASP A 65 -9.53 -19.32 -29.23
C ASP A 65 -8.61 -18.20 -28.73
N LEU A 66 -7.64 -18.52 -27.86
CA LEU A 66 -6.63 -17.55 -27.42
C LEU A 66 -5.65 -17.15 -28.54
N VAL A 67 -5.39 -18.04 -29.50
CA VAL A 67 -4.62 -17.70 -30.70
C VAL A 67 -5.38 -16.68 -31.57
N GLU A 68 -6.70 -16.73 -31.60
CA GLU A 68 -7.50 -15.70 -32.29
C GLU A 68 -7.55 -14.40 -31.48
N VAL A 69 -7.67 -14.45 -30.15
CA VAL A 69 -7.59 -13.26 -29.27
C VAL A 69 -6.23 -12.56 -29.34
N ARG A 70 -5.16 -13.32 -29.61
CA ARG A 70 -3.83 -12.78 -29.83
C ARG A 70 -3.75 -11.78 -31.00
N ALA A 71 -4.66 -11.84 -31.97
CA ALA A 71 -4.73 -10.83 -33.03
C ALA A 71 -5.04 -9.41 -32.49
N LEU A 72 -5.62 -9.31 -31.29
CA LEU A 72 -5.94 -8.05 -30.61
C LEU A 72 -4.88 -7.71 -29.57
N ALA A 73 -4.50 -8.69 -28.74
CA ALA A 73 -3.70 -8.48 -27.54
C ALA A 73 -2.22 -8.85 -27.67
N GLY A 74 -1.77 -9.31 -28.84
CA GLY A 74 -0.37 -9.66 -29.12
C GLY A 74 0.24 -10.63 -28.10
N ASP A 75 1.48 -10.41 -27.70
CA ASP A 75 2.19 -11.13 -26.63
C ASP A 75 1.95 -10.50 -25.24
N GLY A 76 0.72 -10.03 -24.99
CA GLY A 76 0.24 -9.62 -23.68
C GLY A 76 0.19 -10.78 -22.67
N LEU A 77 0.09 -10.47 -21.37
CA LEU A 77 0.13 -11.45 -20.28
C LEU A 77 -0.83 -12.64 -20.47
N PHE A 78 -1.98 -12.41 -21.11
CA PHE A 78 -3.01 -13.42 -21.35
C PHE A 78 -2.74 -14.31 -22.57
N THR A 79 -2.13 -13.79 -23.63
CA THR A 79 -1.98 -14.44 -24.95
C THR A 79 -0.54 -14.79 -25.31
N ALA A 80 0.43 -14.42 -24.47
CA ALA A 80 1.85 -14.76 -24.66
C ALA A 80 2.12 -16.27 -24.50
N TYR A 81 2.89 -16.82 -25.43
CA TYR A 81 3.39 -18.19 -25.35
C TYR A 81 4.44 -18.33 -24.24
N ASN A 82 4.68 -19.57 -23.80
CA ASN A 82 5.62 -19.83 -22.68
C ASN A 82 7.08 -19.46 -22.97
N HIS A 83 7.47 -19.39 -24.25
CA HIS A 83 8.84 -19.09 -24.67
C HIS A 83 9.06 -17.60 -24.99
N GLU A 84 8.02 -16.76 -24.88
CA GLU A 84 8.12 -15.34 -25.17
C GLU A 84 8.62 -14.57 -23.94
N PRO A 85 9.74 -13.82 -24.04
CA PRO A 85 10.33 -13.15 -22.89
C PRO A 85 9.46 -12.02 -22.36
N ASN A 86 8.65 -11.38 -23.22
CA ASN A 86 7.77 -10.29 -22.85
C ASN A 86 6.73 -10.66 -21.80
N TRP A 87 6.35 -11.94 -21.69
CA TRP A 87 5.47 -12.37 -20.62
C TRP A 87 6.11 -12.17 -19.24
N ARG A 88 7.35 -12.63 -19.06
CA ARG A 88 8.08 -12.51 -17.78
C ARG A 88 8.37 -11.04 -17.48
N LYS A 89 8.88 -10.31 -18.47
CA LYS A 89 9.20 -8.88 -18.36
C LYS A 89 7.98 -8.08 -17.90
N ALA A 90 6.84 -8.24 -18.57
CA ALA A 90 5.62 -7.53 -18.22
C ALA A 90 5.09 -7.96 -16.84
N HIS A 91 5.14 -9.27 -16.53
CA HIS A 91 4.72 -9.78 -15.23
C HIS A 91 5.51 -9.11 -14.10
N ASP A 92 6.84 -9.11 -14.19
CA ASP A 92 7.70 -8.61 -13.12
C ASP A 92 7.60 -7.08 -12.95
N ILE A 93 7.45 -6.33 -14.06
CA ILE A 93 7.18 -4.89 -14.05
C ILE A 93 5.82 -4.54 -13.41
N LEU A 94 4.80 -5.35 -13.64
CA LEU A 94 3.41 -5.04 -13.27
C LEU A 94 3.00 -5.59 -11.90
N MET A 95 3.73 -6.55 -11.33
CA MET A 95 3.47 -7.09 -9.99
C MET A 95 3.31 -6.03 -8.89
N PRO A 96 4.13 -4.96 -8.82
CA PRO A 96 3.97 -3.91 -7.81
C PRO A 96 2.61 -3.23 -7.83
N ALA A 97 1.96 -3.12 -9.00
CA ALA A 97 0.64 -2.51 -9.17
C ALA A 97 -0.46 -3.24 -8.39
N PHE A 98 -0.22 -4.49 -8.00
CA PHE A 98 -1.17 -5.35 -7.29
C PHE A 98 -0.81 -5.55 -5.81
N SER A 99 0.09 -4.71 -5.29
CA SER A 99 0.47 -4.66 -3.88
C SER A 99 -0.63 -4.07 -2.98
N LEU A 100 -0.56 -4.33 -1.67
CA LEU A 100 -1.44 -3.70 -0.68
C LEU A 100 -1.42 -2.15 -0.76
N GLY A 101 -0.25 -1.56 -0.99
CA GLY A 101 -0.09 -0.11 -1.14
C GLY A 101 -0.86 0.43 -2.35
N SER A 102 -0.70 -0.21 -3.51
CA SER A 102 -1.41 0.15 -4.75
C SER A 102 -2.91 -0.14 -4.67
N MET A 103 -3.33 -1.23 -4.03
CA MET A 103 -4.77 -1.50 -3.82
C MET A 103 -5.43 -0.39 -2.98
N ARG A 104 -4.71 0.17 -2.01
CA ARG A 104 -5.20 1.30 -1.20
C ARG A 104 -5.33 2.57 -2.03
N SER A 105 -4.42 2.84 -2.97
CA SER A 105 -4.53 4.02 -3.85
C SER A 105 -5.67 3.89 -4.86
N TYR A 106 -5.97 2.68 -5.35
CA TYR A 106 -7.08 2.44 -6.28
C TYR A 106 -8.46 2.50 -5.62
N HIS A 107 -8.55 2.46 -4.29
CA HIS A 107 -9.83 2.44 -3.59
C HIS A 107 -10.70 3.67 -3.86
N ALA A 108 -10.11 4.86 -3.81
CA ALA A 108 -10.82 6.11 -4.08
C ALA A 108 -11.40 6.17 -5.52
N PRO A 109 -10.62 5.90 -6.59
CA PRO A 109 -11.17 5.87 -7.94
C PRO A 109 -12.20 4.73 -8.15
N MET A 110 -12.03 3.56 -7.53
CA MET A 110 -13.07 2.51 -7.55
C MET A 110 -14.39 2.99 -6.92
N LEU A 111 -14.31 3.65 -5.77
CA LEU A 111 -15.47 4.21 -5.09
C LEU A 111 -16.13 5.31 -5.94
N GLN A 112 -15.35 6.17 -6.58
CA GLN A 112 -15.85 7.19 -7.52
C GLN A 112 -16.67 6.58 -8.66
N VAL A 113 -16.19 5.49 -9.27
CA VAL A 113 -16.89 4.82 -10.38
C VAL A 113 -18.15 4.12 -9.86
N ALA A 114 -18.08 3.45 -8.70
CA ALA A 114 -19.26 2.87 -8.03
C ALA A 114 -20.32 3.92 -7.70
N ARG A 115 -19.92 5.13 -7.26
CA ARG A 115 -20.82 6.27 -7.04
C ARG A 115 -21.46 6.77 -8.32
N SER A 116 -20.74 6.76 -9.43
CA SER A 116 -21.28 7.15 -10.74
C SER A 116 -22.39 6.20 -11.19
N LEU A 117 -22.18 4.89 -11.00
CA LEU A 117 -23.22 3.87 -11.21
C LEU A 117 -24.42 4.09 -10.29
N ILE A 118 -24.21 4.25 -8.97
CA ILE A 118 -25.28 4.49 -7.99
C ILE A 118 -26.06 5.76 -8.35
N GLY A 119 -25.39 6.83 -8.76
CA GLY A 119 -26.03 8.07 -9.18
C GLY A 119 -26.96 7.87 -10.38
N LYS A 120 -26.58 7.00 -11.34
CA LYS A 120 -27.46 6.59 -12.45
C LYS A 120 -28.62 5.73 -11.95
N TRP A 121 -28.34 4.71 -11.13
CA TRP A 121 -29.36 3.81 -10.59
C TRP A 121 -30.38 4.53 -9.71
N ASP A 122 -29.97 5.56 -8.97
CA ASP A 122 -30.87 6.42 -8.18
C ASP A 122 -31.89 7.16 -9.04
N ARG A 123 -31.50 7.61 -10.25
CA ARG A 123 -32.41 8.23 -11.21
C ARG A 123 -33.41 7.25 -11.81
N LEU A 124 -33.03 5.97 -11.92
CA LEU A 124 -33.86 4.91 -12.49
C LEU A 124 -34.73 4.21 -11.44
N ALA A 125 -34.36 4.29 -10.15
CA ALA A 125 -35.06 3.64 -9.05
C ALA A 125 -36.54 4.07 -8.98
N GLY A 126 -37.44 3.09 -9.03
CA GLY A 126 -38.89 3.29 -9.08
C GLY A 126 -39.45 3.74 -10.43
N VAL A 127 -38.61 3.96 -11.45
CA VAL A 127 -39.01 4.48 -12.77
C VAL A 127 -38.80 3.44 -13.88
N GLN A 128 -37.60 2.87 -13.97
CA GLN A 128 -37.20 1.95 -15.05
C GLN A 128 -36.40 0.77 -14.50
N SER A 129 -36.32 -0.31 -15.28
CA SER A 129 -35.43 -1.44 -15.01
C SER A 129 -34.01 -1.14 -15.49
N VAL A 130 -33.02 -1.74 -14.83
CA VAL A 130 -31.61 -1.71 -15.24
C VAL A 130 -31.22 -3.04 -15.87
N ASP A 131 -30.42 -3.00 -16.95
CA ASP A 131 -29.78 -4.18 -17.53
C ASP A 131 -28.49 -4.46 -16.75
N VAL A 132 -28.48 -5.49 -15.92
CA VAL A 132 -27.38 -5.70 -14.96
C VAL A 132 -26.06 -5.99 -15.68
N PRO A 133 -25.96 -6.96 -16.61
CA PRO A 133 -24.72 -7.21 -17.35
C PRO A 133 -24.14 -5.99 -18.07
N ASP A 134 -24.98 -5.16 -18.69
CA ASP A 134 -24.51 -3.97 -19.41
C ASP A 134 -24.04 -2.88 -18.45
N GLU A 135 -24.75 -2.64 -17.34
CA GLU A 135 -24.32 -1.68 -16.31
C GLU A 135 -23.03 -2.12 -15.61
N MET A 136 -22.88 -3.41 -15.31
CA MET A 136 -21.63 -3.94 -14.74
C MET A 136 -20.47 -3.83 -15.74
N THR A 137 -20.72 -3.97 -17.05
CA THR A 137 -19.70 -3.80 -18.09
C THR A 137 -19.21 -2.35 -18.17
N ARG A 138 -20.12 -1.38 -18.07
CA ARG A 138 -19.76 0.06 -18.01
C ARG A 138 -18.91 0.37 -16.80
N LEU A 139 -19.31 -0.15 -15.62
CA LEU A 139 -18.58 0.06 -14.38
C LEU A 139 -17.14 -0.45 -14.50
N THR A 140 -16.96 -1.71 -14.89
CA THR A 140 -15.63 -2.33 -14.85
C THR A 140 -14.68 -1.74 -15.89
N PHE A 141 -15.19 -1.23 -17.02
CA PHE A 141 -14.42 -0.45 -17.98
C PHE A 141 -13.94 0.89 -17.41
N ASP A 142 -14.84 1.67 -16.80
CA ASP A 142 -14.49 2.95 -16.16
C ASP A 142 -13.48 2.72 -15.03
N THR A 143 -13.66 1.67 -14.22
CA THR A 143 -12.75 1.34 -13.11
C THR A 143 -11.34 1.01 -13.60
N ILE A 144 -11.18 0.09 -14.55
CA ILE A 144 -9.85 -0.29 -15.06
C ILE A 144 -9.23 0.85 -15.87
N GLY A 145 -10.04 1.63 -16.59
CA GLY A 145 -9.60 2.84 -17.30
C GLY A 145 -8.98 3.86 -16.34
N LEU A 146 -9.72 4.19 -15.27
CA LEU A 146 -9.32 5.21 -14.33
C LEU A 146 -8.16 4.75 -13.43
N CYS A 147 -8.26 3.56 -12.83
CA CYS A 147 -7.22 3.07 -11.91
C CYS A 147 -5.94 2.65 -12.65
N GLY A 148 -6.08 2.04 -13.84
CA GLY A 148 -4.94 1.51 -14.58
C GLY A 148 -4.24 2.54 -15.45
N PHE A 149 -5.01 3.41 -16.10
CA PHE A 149 -4.50 4.25 -17.19
C PHE A 149 -4.76 5.75 -17.00
N GLY A 150 -5.52 6.13 -15.96
CA GLY A 150 -5.97 7.51 -15.76
C GLY A 150 -6.95 7.99 -16.83
N TYR A 151 -7.69 7.06 -17.45
CA TYR A 151 -8.61 7.34 -18.55
C TYR A 151 -10.07 7.12 -18.12
N ASP A 152 -10.90 8.17 -18.22
CA ASP A 152 -12.34 8.09 -17.96
C ASP A 152 -13.10 7.84 -19.28
N PHE A 153 -13.78 6.69 -19.42
CA PHE A 153 -14.63 6.43 -20.59
C PHE A 153 -15.99 7.15 -20.52
N GLU A 154 -16.27 7.81 -19.39
CA GLU A 154 -17.49 8.55 -19.10
C GLU A 154 -18.75 7.68 -19.31
N SER A 155 -18.67 6.38 -19.03
CA SER A 155 -19.69 5.39 -19.44
C SER A 155 -21.08 5.64 -18.86
N PHE A 156 -21.17 6.39 -17.75
CA PHE A 156 -22.42 6.75 -17.08
C PHE A 156 -22.95 8.15 -17.45
N ARG A 157 -22.22 8.92 -18.26
CA ARG A 157 -22.66 10.20 -18.85
C ARG A 157 -23.27 10.02 -20.24
N ARG A 158 -23.13 8.83 -20.82
CA ARG A 158 -23.60 8.45 -22.15
C ARG A 158 -24.75 7.44 -22.08
N ASP A 159 -25.64 7.51 -23.05
CA ASP A 159 -26.68 6.50 -23.24
C ASP A 159 -26.14 5.26 -23.98
N ASP A 160 -25.22 5.46 -24.94
CA ASP A 160 -24.53 4.42 -25.71
C ASP A 160 -23.23 3.94 -25.03
N LEU A 161 -22.72 2.79 -25.45
CA LEU A 161 -21.39 2.32 -25.04
C LEU A 161 -20.33 3.15 -25.75
N HIS A 162 -19.18 3.35 -25.10
CA HIS A 162 -18.05 4.01 -25.75
C HIS A 162 -17.62 3.20 -27.00
N PRO A 163 -17.29 3.83 -28.16
CA PRO A 163 -16.97 3.12 -29.40
C PRO A 163 -15.88 2.04 -29.24
N PHE A 164 -14.89 2.31 -28.38
CA PHE A 164 -13.86 1.34 -27.99
C PHE A 164 -14.44 0.07 -27.36
N VAL A 165 -15.38 0.21 -26.42
CA VAL A 165 -16.03 -0.90 -25.70
C VAL A 165 -16.85 -1.76 -26.66
N GLU A 166 -17.56 -1.11 -27.58
CA GLU A 166 -18.32 -1.82 -28.61
C GLU A 166 -17.40 -2.57 -29.59
N ALA A 167 -16.30 -1.94 -30.02
CA ALA A 167 -15.30 -2.55 -30.89
C ALA A 167 -14.65 -3.77 -30.23
N MET A 168 -14.26 -3.66 -28.95
CA MET A 168 -13.72 -4.78 -28.16
C MET A 168 -14.72 -5.94 -28.09
N SER A 169 -15.99 -5.65 -27.76
CA SER A 169 -17.04 -6.66 -27.65
C SER A 169 -17.29 -7.39 -28.98
N ARG A 170 -17.35 -6.65 -30.10
CA ARG A 170 -17.48 -7.23 -31.45
C ARG A 170 -16.28 -8.07 -31.82
N ALA A 171 -15.07 -7.61 -31.49
CA ALA A 171 -13.84 -8.27 -31.86
C ALA A 171 -13.64 -9.59 -31.09
N LEU A 172 -13.99 -9.62 -29.79
CA LEU A 172 -14.00 -10.86 -28.99
C LEU A 172 -15.04 -11.86 -29.51
N ALA A 173 -16.26 -11.41 -29.84
CA ALA A 173 -17.28 -12.27 -30.43
C ALA A 173 -16.84 -12.85 -31.78
N PHE A 174 -16.15 -12.07 -32.60
CA PHE A 174 -15.58 -12.54 -33.86
C PHE A 174 -14.47 -13.57 -33.65
N ALA A 175 -13.56 -13.35 -32.70
CA ALA A 175 -12.47 -14.27 -32.37
C ALA A 175 -13.01 -15.65 -31.97
N GLN A 176 -14.05 -15.69 -31.13
CA GLN A 176 -14.73 -16.93 -30.75
C GLN A 176 -15.45 -17.59 -31.94
N GLU A 177 -16.28 -16.84 -32.69
CA GLU A 177 -17.01 -17.38 -33.86
C GLU A 177 -16.04 -18.01 -34.87
N LYS A 178 -14.84 -17.44 -35.00
CA LYS A 178 -13.78 -17.94 -35.88
C LYS A 178 -13.16 -19.23 -35.33
N GLY A 179 -12.89 -19.30 -34.03
CA GLY A 179 -12.42 -20.52 -33.35
C GLY A 179 -13.37 -21.71 -33.53
N GLU A 180 -14.69 -21.44 -33.48
CA GLU A 180 -15.76 -22.42 -33.63
C GLU A 180 -16.13 -22.73 -35.10
N SER A 181 -15.62 -21.97 -36.06
CA SER A 181 -16.05 -22.06 -37.45
C SER A 181 -15.53 -23.31 -38.19
N ILE A 182 -16.35 -23.82 -39.11
CA ILE A 182 -15.98 -24.91 -40.02
C ILE A 182 -14.80 -24.47 -40.90
N PRO A 183 -13.72 -25.29 -41.03
CA PRO A 183 -12.63 -25.02 -41.96
C PRO A 183 -13.12 -24.70 -43.38
N GLY A 184 -12.70 -23.58 -43.95
CA GLY A 184 -13.08 -23.13 -45.30
C GLY A 184 -14.26 -22.14 -45.37
N SER A 185 -14.96 -21.87 -44.27
CA SER A 185 -16.06 -20.88 -44.22
C SER A 185 -15.63 -19.41 -44.41
N LYS A 186 -14.31 -19.15 -44.45
CA LYS A 186 -13.71 -17.81 -44.59
C LYS A 186 -14.15 -17.05 -45.84
N LEU A 187 -14.41 -17.74 -46.96
CA LEU A 187 -14.84 -17.10 -48.21
C LEU A 187 -16.21 -16.40 -48.11
N PHE A 188 -17.07 -16.79 -47.16
CA PHE A 188 -18.43 -16.25 -47.00
C PHE A 188 -18.54 -15.16 -45.93
N LYS A 189 -17.45 -14.82 -45.22
CA LYS A 189 -17.47 -13.88 -44.06
C LYS A 189 -16.62 -12.62 -44.25
N ARG A 190 -16.35 -12.20 -45.50
CA ARG A 190 -15.47 -11.06 -45.82
C ARG A 190 -15.81 -9.76 -45.06
N LYS A 191 -17.08 -9.38 -45.00
CA LYS A 191 -17.53 -8.18 -44.26
C LYS A 191 -17.19 -8.24 -42.76
N LYS A 192 -17.33 -9.40 -42.11
CA LYS A 192 -16.99 -9.57 -40.69
C LYS A 192 -15.48 -9.46 -40.46
N VAL A 193 -14.67 -9.97 -41.39
CA VAL A 193 -13.20 -9.84 -41.33
C VAL A 193 -12.77 -8.38 -41.50
N GLU A 194 -13.40 -7.65 -42.42
CA GLU A 194 -13.14 -6.21 -42.62
C GLU A 194 -13.53 -5.40 -41.37
N GLN A 195 -14.69 -5.68 -40.77
CA GLN A 195 -15.11 -5.06 -39.51
C GLN A 195 -14.15 -5.38 -38.36
N PHE A 196 -13.72 -6.62 -38.21
CA PHE A 196 -12.76 -7.02 -37.17
C PHE A 196 -11.43 -6.26 -37.25
N ARG A 197 -10.94 -6.00 -38.47
CA ARG A 197 -9.74 -5.18 -38.67
C ARG A 197 -9.99 -3.73 -38.27
N ALA A 198 -11.10 -3.15 -38.70
CA ALA A 198 -11.47 -1.78 -38.31
C ALA A 198 -11.61 -1.64 -36.79
N ASP A 199 -12.18 -2.64 -36.12
CA ASP A 199 -12.29 -2.66 -34.66
C ASP A 199 -10.89 -2.71 -34.00
N ILE A 200 -9.95 -3.52 -34.50
CA ILE A 200 -8.55 -3.57 -34.02
C ILE A 200 -7.84 -2.23 -34.25
N ASP A 201 -7.98 -1.64 -35.42
CA ASP A 201 -7.33 -0.36 -35.77
C ASP A 201 -7.82 0.75 -34.84
N LEU A 202 -9.14 0.85 -34.61
CA LEU A 202 -9.73 1.80 -33.67
C LEU A 202 -9.19 1.63 -32.24
N MET A 203 -9.11 0.38 -31.76
CA MET A 203 -8.60 0.12 -30.42
C MET A 203 -7.10 0.44 -30.30
N THR A 204 -6.34 0.13 -31.34
CA THR A 204 -4.90 0.42 -31.42
C THR A 204 -4.64 1.92 -31.39
N GLU A 205 -5.36 2.69 -32.21
CA GLU A 205 -5.23 4.15 -32.29
C GLU A 205 -5.56 4.80 -30.95
N LEU A 206 -6.64 4.41 -30.28
CA LEU A 206 -6.99 5.00 -28.98
C LEU A 206 -5.93 4.72 -27.91
N VAL A 207 -5.42 3.48 -27.84
CA VAL A 207 -4.38 3.13 -26.85
C VAL A 207 -3.09 3.89 -27.12
N ASP A 208 -2.69 4.03 -28.39
CA ASP A 208 -1.52 4.81 -28.78
C ASP A 208 -1.67 6.29 -28.44
N ASP A 209 -2.87 6.85 -28.61
CA ASP A 209 -3.16 8.24 -28.24
C ASP A 209 -3.02 8.45 -26.73
N VAL A 210 -3.53 7.53 -25.90
CA VAL A 210 -3.38 7.58 -24.44
C VAL A 210 -1.91 7.45 -24.02
N ILE A 211 -1.14 6.55 -24.65
CA ILE A 211 0.31 6.41 -24.40
C ILE A 211 1.04 7.71 -24.77
N ARG A 212 0.72 8.29 -25.94
CA ARG A 212 1.34 9.52 -26.42
C ARG A 212 1.02 10.70 -25.53
N GLU A 213 -0.23 10.84 -25.09
CA GLU A 213 -0.66 11.89 -24.16
C GLU A 213 0.04 11.76 -22.81
N ARG A 214 0.12 10.54 -22.25
CA ARG A 214 0.85 10.30 -21.00
C ARG A 214 2.32 10.68 -21.13
N ARG A 215 3.00 10.29 -22.20
CA ARG A 215 4.39 10.71 -22.47
C ARG A 215 4.53 12.23 -22.62
N ALA A 216 3.60 12.86 -23.36
CA ALA A 216 3.63 14.31 -23.60
C ALA A 216 3.36 15.14 -22.33
N SER A 217 2.64 14.58 -21.35
CA SER A 217 2.36 15.25 -20.07
C SER A 217 3.60 15.46 -19.19
N GLY A 218 4.68 14.71 -19.43
CA GLY A 218 5.87 14.69 -18.56
C GLY A 218 5.66 13.99 -17.22
N ASN A 219 4.50 13.35 -17.01
CA ASN A 219 4.23 12.56 -15.81
C ASN A 219 5.07 11.29 -15.81
N THR A 220 5.97 11.16 -14.83
CA THR A 220 6.86 10.01 -14.63
C THR A 220 6.48 9.17 -13.40
N SER A 221 5.29 9.41 -12.83
CA SER A 221 4.76 8.60 -11.73
C SER A 221 4.62 7.13 -12.16
N THR A 222 4.90 6.23 -11.22
CA THR A 222 4.71 4.78 -11.33
C THR A 222 3.58 4.28 -10.42
N ASP A 223 2.62 5.15 -10.10
CA ASP A 223 1.53 4.84 -9.17
C ASP A 223 0.38 4.03 -9.82
N ASP A 224 0.34 3.97 -11.16
CA ASP A 224 -0.65 3.25 -11.97
C ASP A 224 0.01 2.26 -12.96
N LEU A 225 -0.80 1.42 -13.62
CA LEU A 225 -0.30 0.41 -14.57
C LEU A 225 0.43 1.05 -15.75
N MET A 226 -0.08 2.17 -16.27
CA MET A 226 0.55 2.89 -17.38
C MET A 226 1.95 3.40 -17.02
N GLY A 227 2.08 4.05 -15.87
CA GLY A 227 3.33 4.59 -15.35
C GLY A 227 4.37 3.49 -15.12
N LEU A 228 3.96 2.36 -14.53
CA LEU A 228 4.83 1.19 -14.38
C LEU A 228 5.33 0.68 -15.73
N MET A 229 4.45 0.50 -16.72
CA MET A 229 4.83 0.02 -18.04
C MET A 229 5.76 0.98 -18.80
N LEU A 230 5.59 2.29 -18.62
CA LEU A 230 6.38 3.31 -19.30
C LEU A 230 7.75 3.56 -18.66
N HIS A 231 7.87 3.40 -17.35
CA HIS A 231 9.01 3.93 -16.59
C HIS A 231 9.75 2.91 -15.73
N THR A 232 9.20 1.70 -15.52
CA THR A 232 9.83 0.67 -14.69
C THR A 232 10.60 -0.32 -15.56
N LYS A 233 11.89 -0.47 -15.26
CA LYS A 233 12.74 -1.50 -15.87
C LYS A 233 12.48 -2.83 -15.19
N ASP A 234 12.45 -3.89 -15.99
CA ASP A 234 12.40 -5.24 -15.47
C ASP A 234 13.63 -5.54 -14.58
N PRO A 235 13.46 -5.99 -13.32
CA PRO A 235 14.58 -6.27 -12.42
C PRO A 235 15.55 -7.32 -12.94
N ALA A 236 15.08 -8.27 -13.76
CA ALA A 236 15.91 -9.35 -14.27
C ALA A 236 16.77 -8.93 -15.48
N THR A 237 16.21 -8.18 -16.43
CA THR A 237 16.88 -7.81 -17.68
C THR A 237 17.39 -6.36 -17.71
N GLY A 238 16.86 -5.48 -16.86
CA GLY A 238 17.13 -4.04 -16.89
C GLY A 238 16.49 -3.29 -18.07
N GLU A 239 15.63 -3.97 -18.86
CA GLU A 239 14.97 -3.43 -20.04
C GLU A 239 13.58 -2.87 -19.71
N LEU A 240 13.14 -1.85 -20.46
CA LEU A 240 11.75 -1.38 -20.46
C LEU A 240 10.88 -2.27 -21.38
N LEU A 241 9.55 -2.14 -21.24
CA LEU A 241 8.62 -2.61 -22.26
C LEU A 241 8.67 -1.65 -23.46
N ASP A 242 8.65 -2.19 -24.67
CA ASP A 242 8.48 -1.38 -25.87
C ASP A 242 7.01 -0.96 -26.04
N ASP A 243 6.77 0.13 -26.77
CA ASP A 243 5.43 0.71 -26.94
C ASP A 243 4.41 -0.29 -27.54
N VAL A 244 4.87 -1.23 -28.38
CA VAL A 244 4.00 -2.26 -28.96
C VAL A 244 3.55 -3.24 -27.88
N ASN A 245 4.47 -3.66 -27.00
CA ASN A 245 4.10 -4.52 -25.89
C ASN A 245 3.28 -3.78 -24.83
N ILE A 246 3.55 -2.50 -24.56
CA ILE A 246 2.70 -1.69 -23.66
C ILE A 246 1.25 -1.69 -24.17
N ARG A 247 1.04 -1.45 -25.47
CA ARG A 247 -0.29 -1.55 -26.09
C ARG A 247 -0.92 -2.93 -25.88
N HIS A 248 -0.15 -4.01 -26.10
CA HIS A 248 -0.61 -5.38 -25.87
C HIS A 248 -1.07 -5.60 -24.42
N GLN A 249 -0.35 -5.05 -23.43
CA GLN A 249 -0.74 -5.14 -22.02
C GLN A 249 -1.98 -4.31 -21.70
N VAL A 250 -2.09 -3.08 -22.22
CA VAL A 250 -3.29 -2.23 -22.04
C VAL A 250 -4.54 -2.97 -22.55
N ILE A 251 -4.48 -3.50 -23.77
CA ILE A 251 -5.58 -4.30 -24.36
C ILE A 251 -5.85 -5.55 -23.51
N THR A 252 -4.81 -6.22 -23.03
CA THR A 252 -4.93 -7.41 -22.17
C THR A 252 -5.68 -7.11 -20.87
N PHE A 253 -5.34 -6.02 -20.17
CA PHE A 253 -6.01 -5.61 -18.94
C PHE A 253 -7.44 -5.17 -19.18
N LEU A 254 -7.71 -4.49 -20.30
CA LEU A 254 -9.07 -4.13 -20.68
C LEU A 254 -9.88 -5.39 -20.92
N ILE A 255 -9.42 -6.35 -21.74
CA ILE A 255 -10.11 -7.64 -21.98
C ILE A 255 -10.35 -8.39 -20.66
N ALA A 256 -9.30 -8.60 -19.87
CA ALA A 256 -9.36 -9.43 -18.68
C ALA A 256 -10.17 -8.79 -17.55
N GLY A 257 -10.00 -7.49 -17.32
CA GLY A 257 -10.59 -6.77 -16.19
C GLY A 257 -12.08 -6.48 -16.35
N HIS A 258 -12.56 -6.22 -17.58
CA HIS A 258 -13.94 -5.79 -17.78
C HIS A 258 -14.94 -6.95 -17.75
N GLU A 259 -14.79 -7.95 -18.65
CA GLU A 259 -15.83 -8.96 -18.91
C GLU A 259 -15.93 -9.96 -17.76
N THR A 260 -14.79 -10.33 -17.17
CA THR A 260 -14.75 -11.31 -16.08
C THR A 260 -15.34 -10.74 -14.79
N THR A 261 -14.99 -9.50 -14.43
CA THR A 261 -15.50 -8.85 -13.22
C THR A 261 -16.99 -8.51 -13.37
N SER A 262 -17.41 -8.00 -14.52
CA SER A 262 -18.81 -7.64 -14.75
C SER A 262 -19.74 -8.86 -14.71
N SER A 263 -19.26 -9.98 -15.24
CA SER A 263 -19.98 -11.26 -15.21
C SER A 263 -20.08 -11.82 -13.79
N ALA A 264 -19.01 -11.75 -13.00
CA ALA A 264 -19.00 -12.21 -11.61
C ALA A 264 -20.01 -11.43 -10.74
N LEU A 265 -20.01 -10.10 -10.89
CA LEU A 265 -21.00 -9.21 -10.26
C LEU A 265 -22.43 -9.54 -10.67
N SER A 266 -22.65 -9.79 -11.97
CA SER A 266 -23.96 -10.12 -12.52
C SER A 266 -24.50 -11.45 -11.96
N PHE A 267 -23.66 -12.49 -11.87
CA PHE A 267 -24.06 -13.76 -11.24
C PHE A 267 -24.34 -13.58 -9.75
N ALA A 268 -23.53 -12.80 -9.03
CA ALA A 268 -23.76 -12.54 -7.61
C ALA A 268 -25.10 -11.81 -7.36
N LEU A 269 -25.41 -10.79 -8.14
CA LEU A 269 -26.71 -10.09 -8.07
C LEU A 269 -27.87 -11.03 -8.41
N TYR A 270 -27.70 -11.91 -9.41
CA TYR A 270 -28.69 -12.94 -9.72
C TYR A 270 -28.96 -13.84 -8.50
N TYR A 271 -27.93 -14.43 -7.89
CA TYR A 271 -28.13 -15.32 -6.75
C TYR A 271 -28.69 -14.59 -5.52
N LEU A 272 -28.26 -13.36 -5.25
CA LEU A 272 -28.85 -12.56 -4.17
C LEU A 272 -30.36 -12.36 -4.36
N THR A 273 -30.82 -12.15 -5.60
CA THR A 273 -32.26 -11.99 -5.88
C THR A 273 -33.05 -13.30 -5.77
N LYS A 274 -32.40 -14.45 -5.95
CA LYS A 274 -33.03 -15.78 -5.84
C LYS A 274 -32.96 -16.40 -4.45
N HIS A 275 -32.14 -15.82 -3.56
CA HIS A 275 -31.94 -16.28 -2.18
C HIS A 275 -32.18 -15.14 -1.18
N PRO A 276 -33.44 -14.80 -0.88
CA PRO A 276 -33.78 -13.70 0.02
C PRO A 276 -33.14 -13.82 1.41
N GLU A 277 -32.95 -15.04 1.92
CA GLU A 277 -32.27 -15.33 3.18
C GLU A 277 -30.79 -14.95 3.15
N VAL A 278 -30.12 -15.20 2.02
CA VAL A 278 -28.73 -14.80 1.79
C VAL A 278 -28.64 -13.30 1.64
N LEU A 279 -29.54 -12.69 0.86
CA LEU A 279 -29.60 -11.23 0.72
C LEU A 279 -29.84 -10.54 2.07
N ALA A 280 -30.73 -11.06 2.91
CA ALA A 280 -30.99 -10.50 4.23
C ALA A 280 -29.75 -10.57 5.14
N ARG A 281 -28.96 -11.65 5.10
CA ARG A 281 -27.68 -11.71 5.83
C ARG A 281 -26.63 -10.76 5.27
N ALA A 282 -26.54 -10.66 3.94
CA ALA A 282 -25.66 -9.69 3.29
C ALA A 282 -26.03 -8.25 3.68
N GLN A 283 -27.32 -7.93 3.74
CA GLN A 283 -27.83 -6.65 4.25
C GLN A 283 -27.48 -6.43 5.72
N ALA A 284 -27.68 -7.44 6.58
CA ALA A 284 -27.32 -7.33 7.98
C ALA A 284 -25.82 -7.07 8.20
N GLU A 285 -24.94 -7.67 7.39
CA GLU A 285 -23.48 -7.41 7.46
C GLU A 285 -23.15 -5.96 7.06
N VAL A 286 -23.65 -5.48 5.92
CA VAL A 286 -23.34 -4.11 5.46
C VAL A 286 -23.97 -3.05 6.37
N ASP A 287 -25.16 -3.32 6.91
CA ASP A 287 -25.85 -2.41 7.83
C ASP A 287 -25.20 -2.39 9.21
N ALA A 288 -24.64 -3.52 9.68
CA ALA A 288 -23.84 -3.56 10.91
C ALA A 288 -22.58 -2.69 10.80
N LEU A 289 -21.99 -2.63 9.60
CA LEU A 289 -20.78 -1.87 9.35
C LEU A 289 -21.05 -0.38 9.10
N TRP A 290 -22.12 -0.05 8.36
CA TRP A 290 -22.37 1.32 7.87
C TRP A 290 -23.58 2.02 8.52
N GLY A 291 -24.32 1.33 9.39
CA GLY A 291 -25.49 1.87 10.07
C GLY A 291 -26.64 2.13 9.11
N ASP A 292 -27.38 3.22 9.33
CA ASP A 292 -28.52 3.61 8.50
C ASP A 292 -28.21 4.71 7.47
N THR A 293 -26.93 5.08 7.36
CA THR A 293 -26.40 6.08 6.41
C THR A 293 -26.74 5.71 4.97
N GLU A 294 -27.51 6.53 4.26
CA GLU A 294 -27.96 6.18 2.89
C GLU A 294 -26.81 6.07 1.87
N SER A 295 -25.70 6.77 2.09
CA SER A 295 -24.52 6.79 1.22
C SER A 295 -23.24 6.76 2.07
N PRO A 296 -22.83 5.57 2.56
CA PRO A 296 -21.66 5.44 3.43
C PRO A 296 -20.37 5.65 2.63
N GLU A 297 -19.35 6.27 3.23
CA GLU A 297 -18.00 6.44 2.64
C GLU A 297 -17.04 5.37 3.23
N PRO A 298 -17.10 4.12 2.73
CA PRO A 298 -16.28 3.05 3.26
C PRO A 298 -14.80 3.36 3.05
N GLN A 299 -13.97 3.08 4.06
CA GLN A 299 -12.53 3.15 3.91
C GLN A 299 -11.99 1.84 3.32
N TYR A 300 -10.76 1.84 2.81
CA TYR A 300 -10.13 0.65 2.23
C TYR A 300 -10.21 -0.58 3.15
N GLY A 301 -9.93 -0.41 4.45
CA GLY A 301 -9.97 -1.50 5.43
C GLY A 301 -11.37 -2.01 5.78
N ASP A 302 -12.43 -1.24 5.49
CA ASP A 302 -13.80 -1.68 5.75
C ASP A 302 -14.24 -2.78 4.79
N ILE A 303 -13.69 -2.80 3.58
CA ILE A 303 -14.03 -3.80 2.56
C ILE A 303 -13.59 -5.21 3.00
N GLY A 304 -12.46 -5.31 3.70
CA GLY A 304 -11.99 -6.57 4.29
C GLY A 304 -12.91 -7.15 5.37
N LYS A 305 -13.80 -6.33 5.96
CA LYS A 305 -14.79 -6.74 6.97
C LYS A 305 -16.08 -7.30 6.37
N LEU A 306 -16.31 -7.10 5.07
CA LEU A 306 -17.49 -7.60 4.33
C LEU A 306 -17.31 -9.08 3.95
N THR A 307 -17.13 -9.92 4.96
CA THR A 307 -16.77 -11.34 4.83
C THR A 307 -17.85 -12.16 4.14
N TYR A 308 -19.13 -11.89 4.42
CA TYR A 308 -20.26 -12.62 3.88
C TYR A 308 -20.57 -12.18 2.45
N ILE A 309 -20.46 -10.88 2.14
CA ILE A 309 -20.48 -10.40 0.74
C ILE A 309 -19.41 -11.12 -0.09
N ARG A 310 -18.20 -11.27 0.46
CA ARG A 310 -17.13 -12.02 -0.21
C ARG A 310 -17.47 -13.51 -0.38
N GLN A 311 -18.09 -14.14 0.61
CA GLN A 311 -18.57 -15.52 0.49
C GLN A 311 -19.62 -15.69 -0.62
N VAL A 312 -20.57 -14.74 -0.74
CA VAL A 312 -21.57 -14.70 -1.82
C VAL A 312 -20.90 -14.60 -3.19
N LEU A 313 -19.91 -13.71 -3.32
CA LEU A 313 -19.15 -13.54 -4.56
C LEU A 313 -18.39 -14.83 -4.93
N ASN A 314 -17.68 -15.43 -3.97
CA ASN A 314 -16.92 -16.66 -4.19
C ASN A 314 -17.82 -17.85 -4.56
N GLU A 315 -18.97 -18.00 -3.91
CA GLU A 315 -19.95 -19.05 -4.25
C GLU A 315 -20.56 -18.83 -5.63
N SER A 316 -20.77 -17.58 -6.03
CA SER A 316 -21.22 -17.24 -7.38
C SER A 316 -20.17 -17.62 -8.42
N LEU A 317 -18.89 -17.35 -8.15
CA LEU A 317 -17.75 -17.76 -8.98
C LEU A 317 -17.53 -19.27 -8.99
N ARG A 318 -17.91 -19.99 -7.93
CA ARG A 318 -17.86 -21.47 -7.89
C ARG A 318 -18.90 -22.05 -8.84
N LEU A 319 -20.14 -21.57 -8.77
CA LEU A 319 -21.19 -22.07 -9.66
C LEU A 319 -20.96 -21.59 -11.10
N TRP A 320 -20.53 -20.36 -11.30
CA TRP A 320 -20.32 -19.79 -12.63
C TRP A 320 -18.97 -19.09 -12.71
N PRO A 321 -17.89 -19.88 -12.82
CA PRO A 321 -16.57 -19.32 -13.10
C PRO A 321 -16.64 -18.64 -14.46
N THR A 322 -16.39 -17.33 -14.47
CA THR A 322 -16.55 -16.48 -15.67
C THR A 322 -15.64 -16.93 -16.81
N ALA A 323 -14.46 -17.46 -16.47
CA ALA A 323 -13.66 -18.32 -17.34
C ALA A 323 -13.97 -19.81 -17.04
N PRO A 324 -14.85 -20.47 -17.84
CA PRO A 324 -15.34 -21.81 -17.53
C PRO A 324 -14.31 -22.92 -17.74
N ALA A 325 -13.21 -22.65 -18.43
CA ALA A 325 -12.15 -23.60 -18.72
C ALA A 325 -10.78 -22.93 -18.91
N TYR A 326 -9.71 -23.70 -18.73
CA TYR A 326 -8.35 -23.32 -19.11
C TYR A 326 -7.58 -24.52 -19.65
N ALA A 327 -6.58 -24.29 -20.50
CA ALA A 327 -5.80 -25.35 -21.11
C ALA A 327 -4.37 -25.42 -20.57
N VAL A 328 -3.90 -26.64 -20.32
CA VAL A 328 -2.49 -26.95 -20.03
C VAL A 328 -1.96 -27.98 -21.03
N GLU A 329 -0.65 -28.07 -21.16
CA GLU A 329 0.02 -29.07 -21.99
C GLU A 329 1.14 -29.79 -21.21
N PRO A 330 1.36 -31.10 -21.42
CA PRO A 330 2.49 -31.80 -20.87
C PRO A 330 3.82 -31.31 -21.47
N ILE A 331 4.84 -31.15 -20.62
CA ILE A 331 6.20 -30.80 -21.05
C ILE A 331 6.90 -32.00 -21.71
N GLU A 332 6.55 -33.21 -21.27
CA GLU A 332 7.01 -34.50 -21.81
C GLU A 332 5.83 -35.48 -21.94
N ASP A 333 6.03 -36.57 -22.70
CA ASP A 333 5.06 -37.67 -22.73
C ASP A 333 4.88 -38.24 -21.32
N THR A 334 3.64 -38.33 -20.84
CA THR A 334 3.36 -38.73 -19.45
C THR A 334 2.05 -39.50 -19.34
N VAL A 335 1.75 -39.95 -18.12
CA VAL A 335 0.48 -40.61 -17.76
C VAL A 335 -0.18 -39.80 -16.66
N ILE A 336 -1.44 -39.43 -16.85
CA ILE A 336 -2.27 -38.74 -15.85
C ILE A 336 -3.24 -39.72 -15.18
N GLY A 337 -3.53 -39.50 -13.90
CA GLY A 337 -4.38 -40.36 -13.07
C GLY A 337 -3.90 -41.81 -12.98
N GLY A 338 -2.62 -42.06 -13.26
CA GLY A 338 -2.02 -43.40 -13.37
C GLY A 338 -2.59 -44.28 -14.50
N LYS A 339 -3.42 -43.73 -15.40
CA LYS A 339 -4.21 -44.51 -16.37
C LYS A 339 -4.18 -43.97 -17.81
N TYR A 340 -4.13 -42.65 -17.98
CA TYR A 340 -4.33 -42.03 -19.29
C TYR A 340 -3.01 -41.48 -19.85
N SER A 341 -2.54 -42.06 -20.96
CA SER A 341 -1.34 -41.55 -21.65
C SER A 341 -1.67 -40.29 -22.43
N VAL A 342 -0.85 -39.25 -22.23
CA VAL A 342 -0.94 -37.95 -22.91
C VAL A 342 0.43 -37.59 -23.48
N ARG A 343 0.44 -36.98 -24.66
CA ARG A 343 1.68 -36.65 -25.38
C ARG A 343 2.17 -35.25 -25.03
N LYS A 344 3.48 -35.03 -25.15
CA LYS A 344 4.09 -33.70 -25.11
C LYS A 344 3.35 -32.73 -26.03
N GLY A 345 2.94 -31.59 -25.47
CA GLY A 345 2.22 -30.55 -26.21
C GLY A 345 0.75 -30.86 -26.53
N GLU A 346 0.20 -32.00 -26.08
CA GLU A 346 -1.23 -32.29 -26.23
C GLU A 346 -2.06 -31.33 -25.37
N SER A 347 -3.15 -30.78 -25.94
CA SER A 347 -4.02 -29.83 -25.23
C SER A 347 -4.95 -30.55 -24.26
N LEU A 348 -4.75 -30.29 -22.97
CA LEU A 348 -5.57 -30.78 -21.87
C LEU A 348 -6.41 -29.62 -21.33
N MET A 349 -7.70 -29.63 -21.65
CA MET A 349 -8.66 -28.60 -21.28
C MET A 349 -9.28 -28.94 -19.93
N VAL A 350 -8.91 -28.20 -18.89
CA VAL A 350 -9.51 -28.29 -17.55
C VAL A 350 -10.82 -27.51 -17.53
N ILE A 351 -11.92 -28.17 -17.20
CA ILE A 351 -13.25 -27.55 -17.15
C ILE A 351 -13.57 -27.14 -15.71
N ASN A 352 -13.37 -25.85 -15.39
CA ASN A 352 -13.61 -25.29 -14.06
C ASN A 352 -15.03 -25.53 -13.58
N SER A 353 -16.04 -25.35 -14.46
CA SER A 353 -17.44 -25.56 -14.09
C SER A 353 -17.74 -27.00 -13.67
N ALA A 354 -16.97 -27.98 -14.17
CA ALA A 354 -17.07 -29.38 -13.77
C ALA A 354 -16.33 -29.62 -12.44
N LEU A 355 -15.10 -29.12 -12.32
CA LEU A 355 -14.30 -29.17 -11.08
C LEU A 355 -15.06 -28.56 -9.89
N HIS A 356 -15.75 -27.45 -10.11
CA HIS A 356 -16.48 -26.73 -9.05
C HIS A 356 -17.84 -27.37 -8.73
N ARG A 357 -18.26 -28.40 -9.47
CA ARG A 357 -19.44 -29.26 -9.22
C ARG A 357 -19.04 -30.72 -8.94
N ASP A 358 -17.83 -30.91 -8.45
CA ASP A 358 -17.32 -32.21 -8.03
C ASP A 358 -17.84 -32.58 -6.64
N ALA A 359 -17.90 -33.88 -6.33
CA ALA A 359 -18.30 -34.39 -5.02
C ALA A 359 -17.40 -33.88 -3.87
N ALA A 360 -16.18 -33.40 -4.16
CA ALA A 360 -15.31 -32.70 -3.22
C ALA A 360 -15.96 -31.47 -2.55
N TRP A 361 -17.03 -30.91 -3.14
CA TRP A 361 -17.80 -29.80 -2.58
C TRP A 361 -18.96 -30.24 -1.68
N GLY A 362 -19.18 -31.54 -1.49
CA GLY A 362 -20.28 -32.13 -0.70
C GLY A 362 -21.51 -32.45 -1.54
N GLU A 363 -22.45 -33.25 -0.99
CA GLU A 363 -23.59 -33.82 -1.75
C GLU A 363 -24.52 -32.79 -2.41
N ASN A 364 -24.53 -31.56 -1.92
CA ASN A 364 -25.37 -30.47 -2.41
C ASN A 364 -24.61 -29.45 -3.29
N PHE A 365 -23.53 -29.85 -3.98
CA PHE A 365 -22.65 -28.95 -4.74
C PHE A 365 -23.37 -28.13 -5.84
N GLU A 366 -24.58 -28.47 -6.27
CA GLU A 366 -25.36 -27.66 -7.21
C GLU A 366 -26.12 -26.50 -6.53
N LEU A 367 -26.27 -26.54 -5.19
CA LEU A 367 -26.94 -25.49 -4.43
C LEU A 367 -25.99 -24.34 -4.11
N PHE A 368 -26.54 -23.13 -4.15
CA PHE A 368 -25.86 -21.91 -3.73
C PHE A 368 -25.78 -21.85 -2.20
N ASP A 369 -24.57 -22.05 -1.67
CA ASP A 369 -24.28 -22.00 -0.24
C ASP A 369 -23.02 -21.16 0.04
N PRO A 370 -23.16 -19.86 0.36
CA PRO A 370 -22.02 -19.01 0.73
C PRO A 370 -21.17 -19.57 1.89
N GLU A 371 -21.76 -20.37 2.80
CA GLU A 371 -21.03 -20.92 3.96
C GLU A 371 -19.88 -21.86 3.56
N ARG A 372 -19.86 -22.36 2.33
CA ARG A 372 -18.71 -23.12 1.76
C ARG A 372 -17.41 -22.33 1.78
N PHE A 373 -17.50 -21.01 1.82
CA PHE A 373 -16.37 -20.09 1.85
C PHE A 373 -16.12 -19.50 3.25
N THR A 374 -16.67 -20.12 4.30
CA THR A 374 -16.22 -19.83 5.67
C THR A 374 -14.75 -20.19 5.84
N PRO A 375 -13.98 -19.41 6.65
CA PRO A 375 -12.56 -19.67 6.90
C PRO A 375 -12.23 -21.13 7.21
N LYS A 376 -13.04 -21.77 8.05
CA LYS A 376 -12.87 -23.16 8.47
C LYS A 376 -13.04 -24.14 7.31
N ARG A 377 -14.05 -23.94 6.45
CA ARG A 377 -14.30 -24.84 5.31
C ARG A 377 -13.30 -24.63 4.19
N GLU A 378 -12.84 -23.39 3.97
CA GLU A 378 -11.78 -23.12 3.01
C GLU A 378 -10.47 -23.80 3.40
N ALA A 379 -10.06 -23.68 4.67
CA ALA A 379 -8.84 -24.30 5.19
C ALA A 379 -8.86 -25.83 5.09
N ALA A 380 -10.03 -26.46 5.22
CA ALA A 380 -10.19 -27.91 5.11
C ALA A 380 -10.27 -28.42 3.65
N ARG A 381 -10.43 -27.52 2.67
CA ARG A 381 -10.62 -27.88 1.26
C ARG A 381 -9.28 -27.93 0.53
N SER A 382 -9.18 -28.81 -0.46
CA SER A 382 -8.03 -28.79 -1.38
C SER A 382 -7.89 -27.42 -2.06
N VAL A 383 -6.66 -26.89 -2.06
CA VAL A 383 -6.30 -25.64 -2.72
C VAL A 383 -6.51 -25.67 -4.23
N HIS A 384 -6.66 -26.87 -4.82
CA HIS A 384 -6.94 -27.06 -6.24
C HIS A 384 -8.43 -27.19 -6.57
N ALA A 385 -9.33 -27.24 -5.59
CA ALA A 385 -10.76 -27.39 -5.83
C ALA A 385 -11.45 -26.13 -6.35
N PHE A 386 -10.87 -24.94 -6.06
CA PHE A 386 -11.41 -23.64 -6.46
C PHE A 386 -10.38 -22.86 -7.28
N LYS A 387 -10.61 -22.76 -8.60
CA LYS A 387 -9.68 -22.15 -9.58
C LYS A 387 -10.33 -21.15 -10.55
N PRO A 388 -11.20 -20.22 -10.12
CA PRO A 388 -11.77 -19.23 -11.04
C PRO A 388 -10.73 -18.23 -11.58
N PHE A 389 -9.56 -18.12 -10.93
CA PHE A 389 -8.47 -17.21 -11.31
C PHE A 389 -7.25 -17.93 -11.91
N GLY A 390 -7.38 -19.21 -12.28
CA GLY A 390 -6.27 -20.01 -12.80
C GLY A 390 -5.37 -20.60 -11.71
N SER A 391 -4.12 -20.90 -12.06
CA SER A 391 -3.13 -21.57 -11.21
C SER A 391 -1.72 -21.11 -11.54
N GLY A 392 -0.83 -21.15 -10.55
CA GLY A 392 0.61 -21.03 -10.79
C GLY A 392 1.08 -19.61 -11.11
N GLU A 393 2.26 -19.49 -11.72
CA GLU A 393 2.86 -18.18 -12.10
C GLU A 393 2.01 -17.43 -13.13
N ARG A 394 1.08 -18.12 -13.80
CA ARG A 394 0.13 -17.56 -14.77
C ARG A 394 -1.29 -17.39 -14.23
N ALA A 395 -1.47 -17.47 -12.91
CA ALA A 395 -2.72 -17.08 -12.26
C ALA A 395 -3.01 -15.59 -12.49
N CYS A 396 -4.30 -15.21 -12.39
CA CYS A 396 -4.73 -13.84 -12.64
C CYS A 396 -4.06 -12.85 -11.68
N ILE A 397 -3.15 -12.03 -12.21
CA ILE A 397 -2.44 -11.00 -11.45
C ILE A 397 -3.39 -9.96 -10.83
N GLY A 398 -4.49 -9.65 -11.52
CA GLY A 398 -5.52 -8.70 -11.09
C GLY A 398 -6.53 -9.26 -10.08
N ARG A 399 -6.30 -10.46 -9.52
CA ARG A 399 -7.28 -11.11 -8.64
C ARG A 399 -7.70 -10.24 -7.46
N GLN A 400 -6.76 -9.58 -6.77
CA GLN A 400 -7.08 -8.69 -5.64
C GLN A 400 -7.93 -7.51 -6.07
N PHE A 401 -7.55 -6.88 -7.18
CA PHE A 401 -8.23 -5.73 -7.75
C PHE A 401 -9.71 -6.04 -8.00
N THR A 402 -9.98 -7.10 -8.77
CA THR A 402 -11.35 -7.56 -9.10
C THR A 402 -12.16 -7.87 -7.85
N LEU A 403 -11.53 -8.56 -6.91
CA LEU A 403 -12.21 -9.05 -5.72
C LEU A 403 -12.52 -7.92 -4.72
N HIS A 404 -11.64 -6.91 -4.61
CA HIS A 404 -11.88 -5.69 -3.84
C HIS A 404 -13.00 -4.85 -4.46
N GLU A 405 -12.91 -4.56 -5.77
CA GLU A 405 -13.92 -3.82 -6.53
C GLU A 405 -15.30 -4.46 -6.39
N ALA A 406 -15.39 -5.78 -6.62
CA ALA A 406 -16.66 -6.49 -6.59
C ALA A 406 -17.28 -6.53 -5.19
N THR A 407 -16.46 -6.68 -4.15
CA THR A 407 -16.93 -6.68 -2.75
C THR A 407 -17.43 -5.29 -2.35
N LEU A 408 -16.67 -4.23 -2.69
CA LEU A 408 -17.06 -2.84 -2.49
C LEU A 408 -18.40 -2.55 -3.16
N LEU A 409 -18.53 -2.86 -4.45
CA LEU A 409 -19.74 -2.57 -5.20
C LEU A 409 -20.94 -3.34 -4.65
N LEU A 410 -20.83 -4.67 -4.47
CA LEU A 410 -21.93 -5.49 -3.98
C LEU A 410 -22.41 -4.99 -2.61
N GLY A 411 -21.47 -4.66 -1.72
CA GLY A 411 -21.79 -4.08 -0.42
C GLY A 411 -22.63 -2.82 -0.57
N LEU A 412 -22.16 -1.85 -1.37
CA LEU A 412 -22.87 -0.59 -1.61
C LEU A 412 -24.25 -0.80 -2.22
N LEU A 413 -24.38 -1.67 -3.23
CA LEU A 413 -25.66 -1.93 -3.91
C LEU A 413 -26.68 -2.58 -2.97
N VAL A 414 -26.27 -3.57 -2.17
CA VAL A 414 -27.12 -4.28 -1.19
C VAL A 414 -27.54 -3.35 -0.05
N HIS A 415 -26.66 -2.44 0.37
CA HIS A 415 -26.97 -1.41 1.36
C HIS A 415 -27.94 -0.34 0.81
N ARG A 416 -27.78 0.04 -0.46
CA ARG A 416 -28.55 1.12 -1.10
C ARG A 416 -29.96 0.69 -1.52
N TYR A 417 -30.11 -0.48 -2.13
CA TYR A 417 -31.31 -0.87 -2.87
C TYR A 417 -32.01 -2.13 -2.36
N ARG A 418 -33.33 -2.15 -2.52
CA ARG A 418 -34.13 -3.36 -2.70
C ARG A 418 -34.00 -3.78 -4.15
N LEU A 419 -33.40 -4.94 -4.37
CA LEU A 419 -33.21 -5.56 -5.67
C LEU A 419 -34.47 -6.37 -6.01
N ILE A 420 -35.22 -5.95 -7.05
CA ILE A 420 -36.51 -6.55 -7.38
C ILE A 420 -36.41 -7.26 -8.73
N ASP A 421 -36.40 -8.59 -8.69
CA ASP A 421 -36.64 -9.41 -9.88
C ASP A 421 -38.12 -9.39 -10.23
N TYR A 422 -38.50 -8.44 -11.08
CA TYR A 422 -39.88 -8.25 -11.53
C TYR A 422 -40.29 -9.19 -12.66
N THR A 423 -39.35 -9.97 -13.19
CA THR A 423 -39.58 -10.87 -14.34
C THR A 423 -39.62 -12.35 -13.96
N ASP A 424 -39.31 -12.67 -12.70
CA ASP A 424 -38.97 -14.03 -12.27
C ASP A 424 -37.92 -14.67 -13.21
N TYR A 425 -36.85 -13.91 -13.44
CA TYR A 425 -35.83 -14.24 -14.44
C TYR A 425 -35.23 -15.62 -14.18
N GLN A 426 -35.17 -16.45 -15.22
CA GLN A 426 -34.50 -17.75 -15.18
C GLN A 426 -33.14 -17.61 -15.85
N LEU A 427 -32.08 -18.08 -15.19
CA LEU A 427 -30.71 -17.89 -15.68
C LEU A 427 -30.52 -18.45 -17.08
N LYS A 428 -30.17 -17.56 -18.00
CA LYS A 428 -29.72 -17.91 -19.35
C LYS A 428 -28.26 -17.47 -19.48
N ILE A 429 -27.43 -18.36 -19.99
CA ILE A 429 -26.00 -18.09 -20.15
C ILE A 429 -25.75 -17.54 -21.55
N LYS A 430 -25.09 -16.40 -21.64
CA LYS A 430 -24.43 -15.93 -22.85
C LYS A 430 -22.96 -16.33 -22.78
N SER A 431 -22.48 -17.01 -23.80
CA SER A 431 -21.08 -17.43 -23.91
C SER A 431 -20.37 -16.62 -24.98
N THR A 432 -19.32 -15.91 -24.58
CA THR A 432 -18.28 -15.33 -25.44
C THR A 432 -16.97 -16.12 -25.21
N LEU A 433 -15.82 -15.42 -25.12
CA LEU A 433 -14.62 -15.96 -24.47
C LEU A 433 -14.89 -16.32 -22.99
N THR A 434 -15.82 -15.60 -22.36
CA THR A 434 -16.26 -15.80 -20.97
C THR A 434 -17.76 -16.12 -20.92
N ILE A 435 -18.32 -16.32 -19.73
CA ILE A 435 -19.77 -16.54 -19.54
C ILE A 435 -20.40 -15.44 -18.69
N LYS A 436 -21.64 -15.07 -19.01
CA LYS A 436 -22.45 -14.10 -18.24
C LYS A 436 -23.95 -14.37 -18.32
N PRO A 437 -24.76 -13.83 -17.39
CA PRO A 437 -26.22 -13.82 -17.54
C PRO A 437 -26.67 -13.07 -18.81
N ASP A 438 -27.65 -13.60 -19.52
CA ASP A 438 -28.21 -13.00 -20.74
C ASP A 438 -29.56 -12.33 -20.48
N GLY A 439 -29.67 -11.02 -20.72
CA GLY A 439 -30.91 -10.27 -20.55
C GLY A 439 -31.41 -10.21 -19.09
N PHE A 440 -30.50 -10.27 -18.12
CA PHE A 440 -30.85 -10.16 -16.71
C PHE A 440 -31.09 -8.71 -16.32
N SER A 441 -32.33 -8.37 -15.95
CA SER A 441 -32.73 -7.01 -15.60
C SER A 441 -33.42 -6.94 -14.24
N LEU A 442 -33.21 -5.84 -13.52
CA LEU A 442 -33.76 -5.61 -12.19
C LEU A 442 -34.53 -4.30 -12.15
N ARG A 443 -35.61 -4.27 -11.34
CA ARG A 443 -36.16 -3.02 -10.84
C ARG A 443 -35.51 -2.70 -9.49
N LEU A 444 -35.31 -1.42 -9.25
CA LEU A 444 -34.66 -0.94 -8.03
C LEU A 444 -35.64 -0.09 -7.23
N ALA A 445 -35.67 -0.29 -5.93
CA ALA A 445 -36.27 0.66 -4.99
C ALA A 445 -35.23 1.01 -3.93
N ARG A 446 -35.15 2.27 -3.51
CA ARG A 446 -34.23 2.65 -2.43
C ARG A 446 -34.70 2.02 -1.11
N ARG A 447 -33.74 1.51 -0.32
CA ARG A 447 -33.99 1.12 1.08
C ARG A 447 -34.17 2.38 1.92
N THR A 448 -35.09 2.32 2.87
CA THR A 448 -35.33 3.38 3.87
C THR A 448 -34.33 3.27 5.04
N SER A 449 -34.19 4.32 5.85
CA SER A 449 -33.39 4.25 7.11
C SER A 449 -33.94 3.16 8.03
N ASP A 450 -35.26 3.02 8.15
CA ASP A 450 -35.88 1.97 8.97
C ASP A 450 -35.52 0.55 8.48
N GLU A 451 -35.43 0.35 7.15
CA GLU A 451 -35.01 -0.93 6.58
C GLU A 451 -33.51 -1.23 6.77
N ARG A 452 -32.67 -0.23 7.05
CA ARG A 452 -31.23 -0.39 7.35
C ARG A 452 -30.92 -0.43 8.83
N ARG A 453 -31.83 0.00 9.69
CA ARG A 453 -31.65 -0.13 11.13
C ARG A 453 -31.73 -1.60 11.52
N LEU A 454 -30.61 -2.11 12.03
CA LEU A 454 -30.63 -3.39 12.73
C LEU A 454 -31.62 -3.28 13.89
N PRO A 455 -32.49 -4.29 14.12
CA PRO A 455 -33.20 -4.39 15.39
C PRO A 455 -32.14 -4.33 16.49
N VAL A 456 -32.38 -3.54 17.54
CA VAL A 456 -31.57 -3.57 18.76
C VAL A 456 -31.69 -4.99 19.33
N ALA A 457 -30.82 -5.88 18.87
CA ALA A 457 -30.68 -7.20 19.43
C ALA A 457 -30.06 -6.96 20.80
N ALA A 458 -30.87 -7.18 21.84
CA ALA A 458 -30.46 -7.15 23.22
C ALA A 458 -29.10 -7.85 23.33
N ALA A 459 -28.06 -7.06 23.66
CA ALA A 459 -26.73 -7.55 23.91
C ALA A 459 -26.87 -8.66 24.97
N VAL A 460 -26.66 -9.90 24.55
CA VAL A 460 -26.62 -11.03 25.46
C VAL A 460 -25.34 -10.87 26.25
N ASP A 461 -25.50 -10.58 27.54
CA ASP A 461 -24.44 -10.56 28.55
C ASP A 461 -23.64 -11.87 28.50
N ALA A 462 -22.54 -11.86 27.75
CA ALA A 462 -21.47 -12.83 27.93
C ALA A 462 -20.64 -12.37 29.14
N ALA A 463 -21.08 -12.83 30.32
CA ALA A 463 -20.34 -12.68 31.56
C ALA A 463 -18.96 -13.35 31.44
N THR A 464 -17.92 -12.58 31.15
CA THR A 464 -16.53 -12.99 31.32
C THR A 464 -16.04 -12.49 32.69
N GLY A 465 -15.73 -13.46 33.55
CA GLY A 465 -15.21 -13.19 34.89
C GLY A 465 -13.94 -12.36 34.83
N ARG A 466 -13.96 -11.19 35.48
CA ARG A 466 -12.81 -10.32 35.62
C ARG A 466 -11.87 -10.89 36.67
N THR A 467 -10.76 -11.48 36.23
CA THR A 467 -9.56 -11.64 37.04
C THR A 467 -8.86 -10.28 37.16
N THR A 468 -8.48 -9.89 38.38
CA THR A 468 -7.70 -8.69 38.68
C THR A 468 -6.39 -8.70 37.88
N ALA A 469 -6.21 -7.75 36.95
CA ALA A 469 -5.00 -7.62 36.16
C ALA A 469 -3.84 -7.13 37.05
N VAL A 470 -2.82 -7.96 37.19
CA VAL A 470 -1.52 -7.59 37.77
C VAL A 470 -0.68 -7.00 36.65
N THR A 471 -0.22 -5.75 36.78
CA THR A 471 0.71 -5.11 35.85
C THR A 471 2.06 -5.82 35.92
N ARG A 472 2.53 -6.40 34.80
CA ARG A 472 3.84 -7.07 34.69
C ARG A 472 4.78 -6.27 33.77
N ARG A 473 6.09 -6.25 34.06
CA ARG A 473 7.14 -5.61 33.23
C ARG A 473 8.37 -6.50 33.08
N ALA A 474 8.95 -6.60 31.88
CA ALA A 474 10.04 -7.51 31.55
C ALA A 474 11.43 -6.82 31.52
N SER A 475 11.83 -6.25 32.66
CA SER A 475 13.03 -5.40 32.72
C SER A 475 14.32 -6.14 32.37
N GLY A 476 15.02 -5.69 31.32
CA GLY A 476 16.36 -6.20 30.96
C GLY A 476 16.38 -7.46 30.10
N THR A 477 15.23 -7.92 29.60
CA THR A 477 15.15 -9.03 28.65
C THR A 477 15.30 -8.52 27.22
N ALA A 478 16.24 -9.07 26.44
CA ALA A 478 16.37 -8.73 25.02
C ALA A 478 15.21 -9.30 24.19
N LEU A 479 14.69 -8.54 23.24
CA LEU A 479 13.62 -8.95 22.32
C LEU A 479 14.08 -8.69 20.88
N THR A 480 14.31 -9.75 20.12
CA THR A 480 14.71 -9.61 18.72
C THR A 480 13.48 -9.71 17.82
N LEU A 481 13.28 -8.73 16.95
CA LEU A 481 12.20 -8.68 15.97
C LEU A 481 12.77 -8.78 14.56
N LEU A 482 12.39 -9.84 13.85
CA LEU A 482 12.85 -10.11 12.49
C LEU A 482 11.71 -9.87 11.50
N HIS A 483 12.01 -9.34 10.32
CA HIS A 483 11.00 -9.19 9.26
C HIS A 483 11.43 -9.75 7.92
N GLY A 484 10.46 -10.27 7.16
CA GLY A 484 10.57 -10.57 5.74
C GLY A 484 9.54 -9.77 4.95
N SER A 485 9.99 -8.77 4.18
CA SER A 485 9.14 -7.73 3.58
C SER A 485 9.67 -7.16 2.25
N ASN A 486 9.11 -7.54 1.10
CA ASN A 486 9.43 -6.85 -0.18
C ASN A 486 8.89 -5.41 -0.22
N LEU A 487 7.67 -5.20 0.28
CA LEU A 487 6.90 -3.95 0.09
C LEU A 487 6.63 -3.19 1.39
N GLY A 488 7.47 -3.42 2.41
CA GLY A 488 7.46 -2.67 3.67
C GLY A 488 6.39 -3.02 4.73
N THR A 489 5.32 -3.76 4.43
CA THR A 489 4.24 -4.06 5.39
C THR A 489 4.75 -4.79 6.65
N CYS A 490 5.49 -5.89 6.49
CA CYS A 490 5.98 -6.67 7.63
C CYS A 490 7.08 -5.91 8.39
N ALA A 491 7.91 -5.15 7.68
CA ALA A 491 8.90 -4.27 8.28
C ALA A 491 8.25 -3.13 9.10
N GLY A 492 7.07 -2.66 8.70
CA GLY A 492 6.27 -1.72 9.49
C GLY A 492 5.79 -2.33 10.79
N ILE A 493 5.11 -3.49 10.72
CA ILE A 493 4.58 -4.17 11.90
C ILE A 493 5.70 -4.55 12.88
N ALA A 494 6.83 -5.05 12.40
CA ALA A 494 7.97 -5.39 13.26
C ALA A 494 8.55 -4.16 13.99
N ARG A 495 8.53 -2.98 13.36
CA ARG A 495 8.94 -1.71 14.01
C ARG A 495 7.95 -1.24 15.07
N ASP A 496 6.66 -1.41 14.81
CA ASP A 496 5.60 -1.07 15.78
C ASP A 496 5.70 -1.99 17.01
N LEU A 497 5.81 -3.30 16.81
CA LEU A 497 6.04 -4.29 17.88
C LEU A 497 7.35 -4.04 18.65
N GLY A 498 8.40 -3.56 17.99
CA GLY A 498 9.63 -3.16 18.67
C GLY A 498 9.43 -2.01 19.63
N THR A 499 8.63 -1.02 19.21
CA THR A 499 8.27 0.14 20.03
C THR A 499 7.43 -0.30 21.23
N ASP A 500 6.41 -1.13 21.02
CA ASP A 500 5.57 -1.70 22.09
C ASP A 500 6.41 -2.53 23.10
N GLY A 501 7.39 -3.29 22.61
CA GLY A 501 8.27 -4.10 23.46
C GLY A 501 9.11 -3.25 24.42
N GLU A 502 9.56 -2.09 23.95
CA GLU A 502 10.27 -1.12 24.80
C GLU A 502 9.34 -0.55 25.88
N GLU A 503 8.07 -0.28 25.57
CA GLU A 503 7.06 0.17 26.55
C GLU A 503 6.79 -0.90 27.63
N HIS A 504 6.87 -2.18 27.27
CA HIS A 504 6.74 -3.33 28.17
C HIS A 504 8.03 -3.68 28.95
N GLY A 505 9.13 -2.99 28.68
CA GLY A 505 10.40 -3.11 29.40
C GLY A 505 11.46 -4.00 28.74
N PHE A 506 11.21 -4.52 27.54
CA PHE A 506 12.19 -5.29 26.77
C PHE A 506 13.25 -4.39 26.12
N ALA A 507 14.43 -4.94 25.85
CA ALA A 507 15.44 -4.32 24.98
C ALA A 507 15.23 -4.82 23.54
N SER A 508 14.43 -4.10 22.76
CA SER A 508 14.01 -4.49 21.42
C SER A 508 15.08 -4.20 20.35
N ALA A 509 15.20 -5.07 19.35
CA ALA A 509 16.01 -4.84 18.14
C ALA A 509 15.25 -5.32 16.89
N VAL A 510 15.17 -4.50 15.84
CA VAL A 510 14.43 -4.83 14.60
C VAL A 510 15.40 -4.97 13.43
N THR A 511 15.32 -6.06 12.66
CA THR A 511 16.20 -6.29 11.50
C THR A 511 15.54 -7.18 10.44
N PRO A 512 15.93 -7.10 9.15
CA PRO A 512 15.52 -8.09 8.16
C PRO A 512 16.01 -9.50 8.51
N LEU A 513 15.29 -10.52 8.04
CA LEU A 513 15.60 -11.93 8.29
C LEU A 513 17.00 -12.33 7.80
N ASP A 514 17.37 -11.93 6.58
CA ASP A 514 18.67 -12.29 5.99
C ASP A 514 19.86 -11.74 6.79
N ALA A 515 19.71 -10.55 7.39
CA ALA A 515 20.73 -9.95 8.25
C ALA A 515 20.92 -10.68 9.60
N TYR A 516 20.01 -11.61 9.93
CA TYR A 516 20.05 -12.43 11.14
C TYR A 516 20.32 -13.92 10.88
N THR A 517 20.69 -14.27 9.64
CA THR A 517 21.14 -15.61 9.26
C THR A 517 22.32 -16.04 10.17
N GLU A 518 22.30 -17.29 10.64
CA GLU A 518 23.25 -17.89 11.61
C GLU A 518 23.25 -17.28 13.02
N ARG A 519 22.90 -15.99 13.19
CA ARG A 519 22.85 -15.29 14.50
C ARG A 519 21.72 -15.74 15.40
N LEU A 520 20.73 -16.43 14.84
CA LEU A 520 19.67 -17.07 15.61
C LEU A 520 20.22 -18.11 16.61
N VAL A 521 21.34 -18.75 16.28
CA VAL A 521 22.03 -19.69 17.16
C VAL A 521 22.73 -18.91 18.28
N GLY A 522 22.23 -19.03 19.51
CA GLY A 522 22.77 -18.31 20.67
C GLY A 522 22.10 -16.96 20.96
N SER A 523 20.97 -16.65 20.30
CA SER A 523 20.13 -15.50 20.63
C SER A 523 19.77 -15.48 22.12
N GLN A 524 19.93 -14.31 22.74
CA GLN A 524 19.54 -14.07 24.13
C GLN A 524 18.11 -13.50 24.13
N GLY A 525 17.18 -14.18 24.80
CA GLY A 525 15.78 -13.73 24.89
C GLY A 525 14.87 -14.19 23.73
N PRO A 526 13.59 -13.78 23.74
CA PRO A 526 12.61 -14.15 22.73
C PRO A 526 12.87 -13.52 21.36
N VAL A 527 12.56 -14.28 20.30
CA VAL A 527 12.59 -13.82 18.90
C VAL A 527 11.18 -13.75 18.32
N VAL A 528 10.77 -12.60 17.81
CA VAL A 528 9.48 -12.42 17.14
C VAL A 528 9.73 -12.20 15.65
N ILE A 529 9.04 -12.96 14.79
CA ILE A 529 9.22 -12.91 13.34
C ILE A 529 7.93 -12.45 12.68
N VAL A 530 8.01 -11.41 11.84
CA VAL A 530 6.91 -10.97 10.97
C VAL A 530 7.29 -11.22 9.52
N ALA A 531 6.74 -12.26 8.90
CA ALA A 531 7.15 -12.68 7.56
C ALA A 531 5.98 -12.72 6.58
N ALA A 532 6.23 -12.30 5.35
CA ALA A 532 5.28 -12.46 4.24
C ALA A 532 5.60 -13.70 3.39
N SER A 533 4.60 -14.15 2.62
CA SER A 533 4.79 -15.14 1.56
C SER A 533 4.32 -14.60 0.22
N TYR A 534 5.19 -14.62 -0.79
CA TYR A 534 4.88 -14.17 -2.16
C TYR A 534 4.93 -15.37 -3.09
N ASN A 535 3.78 -15.83 -3.59
CA ASN A 535 3.66 -17.03 -4.43
C ASN A 535 4.38 -18.26 -3.83
N GLY A 536 4.38 -18.39 -2.51
CA GLY A 536 5.00 -19.50 -1.80
C GLY A 536 6.52 -19.43 -1.70
N ARG A 537 7.13 -18.33 -2.16
CA ARG A 537 8.55 -18.00 -2.01
C ARG A 537 8.73 -16.97 -0.89
N PRO A 538 9.92 -16.95 -0.24
CA PRO A 538 10.26 -15.93 0.74
C PRO A 538 10.36 -14.56 0.09
N THR A 539 10.35 -13.52 0.92
CA THR A 539 10.71 -12.16 0.50
C THR A 539 12.20 -12.08 0.18
N ASP A 540 12.58 -11.07 -0.59
CA ASP A 540 13.95 -10.87 -1.06
C ASP A 540 14.92 -10.64 0.12
N ASP A 541 14.42 -10.08 1.23
CA ASP A 541 15.13 -9.86 2.50
C ASP A 541 15.02 -11.02 3.50
N ALA A 542 14.49 -12.17 3.07
CA ALA A 542 14.35 -13.40 3.84
C ALA A 542 14.78 -14.67 3.08
N ALA A 543 15.29 -14.52 1.86
CA ALA A 543 15.58 -15.65 0.99
C ALA A 543 16.78 -16.46 1.48
N GLU A 544 17.84 -15.77 1.92
CA GLU A 544 19.05 -16.40 2.48
C GLU A 544 18.73 -17.08 3.81
N PHE A 545 17.94 -16.42 4.66
CA PHE A 545 17.52 -16.94 5.96
C PHE A 545 16.72 -18.22 5.80
N VAL A 546 15.73 -18.26 4.89
CA VAL A 546 14.91 -19.46 4.66
C VAL A 546 15.74 -20.61 4.10
N ALA A 547 16.64 -20.34 3.16
CA ALA A 547 17.55 -21.37 2.61
C ALA A 547 18.48 -21.94 3.69
N TRP A 548 18.99 -21.10 4.58
CA TRP A 548 19.76 -21.53 5.74
C TRP A 548 18.91 -22.37 6.71
N LEU A 549 17.68 -21.92 7.00
CA LEU A 549 16.77 -22.55 7.97
C LEU A 549 16.41 -23.99 7.56
N GLU A 550 16.28 -24.27 6.27
CA GLU A 550 15.98 -25.61 5.75
C GLU A 550 17.08 -26.64 6.01
N ASN A 551 18.32 -26.19 6.28
CA ASN A 551 19.49 -27.02 6.48
C ASN A 551 19.92 -27.13 7.97
N LEU A 552 19.16 -26.58 8.90
CA LEU A 552 19.47 -26.64 10.34
C LEU A 552 19.39 -28.07 10.88
N ALA A 553 20.39 -28.45 11.68
CA ALA A 553 20.39 -29.71 12.39
C ALA A 553 19.34 -29.71 13.52
N PRO A 554 18.64 -30.84 13.77
CA PRO A 554 17.73 -30.95 14.90
C PRO A 554 18.42 -30.62 16.24
N GLY A 555 17.75 -29.85 17.10
CA GLY A 555 18.26 -29.44 18.41
C GLY A 555 19.24 -28.26 18.41
N SER A 556 19.61 -27.72 17.24
CA SER A 556 20.52 -26.57 17.11
C SER A 556 20.00 -25.26 17.72
N LEU A 557 18.70 -25.14 17.94
CA LEU A 557 18.04 -23.96 18.54
C LEU A 557 17.39 -24.29 19.91
N THR A 558 17.87 -25.33 20.59
CA THR A 558 17.35 -25.72 21.91
C THR A 558 17.43 -24.53 22.89
N GLY A 559 16.29 -24.18 23.47
CA GLY A 559 16.16 -23.09 24.44
C GLY A 559 15.75 -21.74 23.85
N LEU A 560 15.67 -21.62 22.52
CA LEU A 560 15.16 -20.41 21.87
C LEU A 560 13.63 -20.32 22.05
N ARG A 561 13.13 -19.18 22.53
CA ARG A 561 11.69 -18.86 22.52
C ARG A 561 11.38 -17.99 21.33
N TYR A 562 10.31 -18.31 20.60
CA TYR A 562 9.96 -17.54 19.41
C TYR A 562 8.46 -17.35 19.19
N ALA A 563 8.09 -16.37 18.38
CA ALA A 563 6.73 -16.17 17.90
C ALA A 563 6.77 -15.79 16.42
N VAL A 564 5.77 -16.20 15.64
CA VAL A 564 5.68 -15.87 14.21
C VAL A 564 4.31 -15.26 13.91
N LEU A 565 4.32 -14.05 13.35
CA LEU A 565 3.16 -13.46 12.68
C LEU A 565 3.35 -13.60 11.16
N GLY A 566 2.54 -14.44 10.55
CA GLY A 566 2.54 -14.61 9.11
C GLY A 566 1.59 -13.65 8.43
N VAL A 567 2.10 -12.90 7.45
CA VAL A 567 1.31 -12.09 6.53
C VAL A 567 1.13 -12.87 5.24
N GLY A 568 -0.11 -13.16 4.90
CA GLY A 568 -0.46 -13.92 3.70
C GLY A 568 -1.75 -13.39 3.10
N ASP A 569 -2.12 -14.00 1.98
CA ASP A 569 -3.34 -13.62 1.27
C ASP A 569 -4.09 -14.89 0.90
N ARG A 570 -5.31 -15.07 1.43
CA ARG A 570 -6.10 -16.29 1.17
C ARG A 570 -6.49 -16.45 -0.28
N ASN A 571 -6.39 -15.38 -1.06
CA ASN A 571 -6.55 -15.51 -2.49
C ASN A 571 -5.45 -16.43 -3.07
N TRP A 572 -4.26 -16.49 -2.50
CA TRP A 572 -3.25 -17.47 -2.89
C TRP A 572 -3.31 -18.75 -2.05
N ALA A 573 -4.47 -19.40 -1.98
CA ALA A 573 -4.73 -20.57 -1.15
C ALA A 573 -3.64 -21.66 -1.21
N ALA A 574 -3.07 -21.97 -2.39
CA ALA A 574 -2.01 -22.99 -2.55
C ALA A 574 -0.70 -22.64 -1.82
N THR A 575 -0.47 -21.35 -1.59
CA THR A 575 0.76 -20.81 -1.00
C THR A 575 0.46 -19.92 0.20
N TYR A 576 -0.79 -19.91 0.68
CA TYR A 576 -1.24 -19.08 1.80
C TYR A 576 -0.41 -19.43 3.03
N GLN A 577 0.23 -18.41 3.61
CA GLN A 577 1.07 -18.56 4.80
C GLN A 577 2.23 -19.55 4.63
N ARG A 578 2.62 -19.95 3.41
CA ARG A 578 3.60 -21.03 3.19
C ARG A 578 4.95 -20.75 3.84
N ILE A 579 5.51 -19.56 3.61
CA ILE A 579 6.82 -19.20 4.19
C ILE A 579 6.76 -18.99 5.71
N PRO A 580 5.78 -18.25 6.26
CA PRO A 580 5.62 -18.18 7.72
C PRO A 580 5.43 -19.55 8.39
N THR A 581 4.70 -20.46 7.74
CA THR A 581 4.51 -21.84 8.22
C THR A 581 5.82 -22.63 8.14
N LEU A 582 6.57 -22.53 7.04
CA LEU A 582 7.89 -23.15 6.90
C LEU A 582 8.85 -22.66 7.98
N ILE A 583 8.87 -21.35 8.25
CA ILE A 583 9.71 -20.76 9.30
C ILE A 583 9.35 -21.37 10.66
N ASP A 584 8.07 -21.37 11.03
CA ASP A 584 7.58 -21.93 12.28
C ASP A 584 7.90 -23.43 12.44
N GLU A 585 7.60 -24.24 11.42
CA GLU A 585 7.88 -25.69 11.43
C GLU A 585 9.38 -26.01 11.57
N ARG A 586 10.23 -25.27 10.85
CA ARG A 586 11.68 -25.50 10.88
C ARG A 586 12.34 -25.02 12.16
N LEU A 587 11.85 -23.91 12.74
CA LEU A 587 12.29 -23.47 14.07
C LEU A 587 11.94 -24.51 15.14
N ALA A 588 10.70 -25.01 15.13
CA ALA A 588 10.27 -26.07 16.04
C ALA A 588 11.08 -27.36 15.85
N ALA A 589 11.31 -27.79 14.61
CA ALA A 589 12.13 -28.98 14.30
C ALA A 589 13.61 -28.84 14.73
N ALA A 590 14.15 -27.62 14.69
CA ALA A 590 15.47 -27.29 15.18
C ALA A 590 15.55 -27.18 16.72
N GLY A 591 14.43 -27.33 17.45
CA GLY A 591 14.37 -27.38 18.92
C GLY A 591 13.99 -26.06 19.59
N ALA A 592 13.59 -25.03 18.84
CA ALA A 592 13.02 -23.81 19.39
C ALA A 592 11.59 -24.06 19.91
N VAL A 593 11.15 -23.27 20.89
CA VAL A 593 9.84 -23.42 21.55
C VAL A 593 8.97 -22.19 21.28
N PRO A 594 7.77 -22.35 20.68
CA PRO A 594 6.89 -21.21 20.41
C PRO A 594 6.34 -20.61 21.72
N LEU A 595 6.19 -19.28 21.74
CA LEU A 595 5.57 -18.50 22.83
C LEU A 595 4.04 -18.57 22.76
N LEU A 596 3.50 -18.53 21.55
CA LEU A 596 2.08 -18.62 21.24
C LEU A 596 1.91 -19.25 19.85
N GLU A 597 0.67 -19.59 19.52
CA GLU A 597 0.32 -20.09 18.19
C GLU A 597 0.68 -19.06 17.10
N ARG A 598 1.16 -19.55 15.96
CA ARG A 598 1.53 -18.70 14.82
C ARG A 598 0.32 -17.84 14.37
N GLY A 599 0.52 -16.53 14.33
CA GLY A 599 -0.44 -15.59 13.79
C GLY A 599 -0.61 -15.72 12.28
N SER A 600 -1.82 -15.50 11.78
CA SER A 600 -2.12 -15.53 10.34
C SER A 600 -2.97 -14.32 9.94
N ALA A 601 -2.32 -13.22 9.56
CA ALA A 601 -2.99 -12.04 9.01
C ALA A 601 -3.29 -12.23 7.52
N ASP A 602 -4.52 -11.95 7.10
CA ASP A 602 -4.97 -12.06 5.71
C ASP A 602 -5.11 -10.67 5.07
N ALA A 603 -4.24 -10.37 4.11
CA ALA A 603 -4.22 -9.12 3.35
C ALA A 603 -5.55 -8.83 2.64
N SER A 604 -6.34 -9.86 2.35
CA SER A 604 -7.64 -9.74 1.68
C SER A 604 -8.86 -9.78 2.60
N GLY A 605 -8.64 -9.87 3.92
CA GLY A 605 -9.68 -9.89 4.96
C GLY A 605 -9.51 -8.76 5.98
N ASP A 606 -9.94 -8.98 7.22
CA ASP A 606 -9.70 -8.05 8.33
C ASP A 606 -8.23 -8.14 8.80
N PHE A 607 -7.34 -7.65 7.94
CA PHE A 607 -5.90 -7.61 8.18
C PHE A 607 -5.56 -6.87 9.47
N GLY A 608 -6.16 -5.69 9.67
CA GLY A 608 -5.93 -4.86 10.86
C GLY A 608 -6.33 -5.56 12.15
N GLY A 609 -7.57 -6.08 12.21
CA GLY A 609 -8.07 -6.80 13.37
C GLY A 609 -7.28 -8.07 13.70
N ALA A 610 -6.81 -8.81 12.69
CA ALA A 610 -5.96 -9.98 12.90
C ALA A 610 -4.58 -9.63 13.49
N VAL A 611 -3.95 -8.56 12.99
CA VAL A 611 -2.67 -8.06 13.54
C VAL A 611 -2.87 -7.54 14.96
N ASP A 612 -3.95 -6.79 15.21
CA ASP A 612 -4.36 -6.32 16.54
C ASP A 612 -4.47 -7.46 17.55
N GLN A 613 -5.32 -8.45 17.25
CA GLN A 613 -5.59 -9.57 18.16
C GLN A 613 -4.32 -10.36 18.47
N TRP A 614 -3.53 -10.68 17.44
CA TRP A 614 -2.30 -11.43 17.64
C TRP A 614 -1.26 -10.63 18.45
N THR A 615 -1.22 -9.31 18.28
CA THR A 615 -0.35 -8.42 19.07
C THR A 615 -0.75 -8.43 20.54
N GLU A 616 -2.05 -8.38 20.85
CA GLU A 616 -2.54 -8.51 22.23
C GLU A 616 -2.14 -9.86 22.86
N ASP A 617 -2.29 -10.95 22.12
CA ASP A 617 -1.92 -12.30 22.58
C ASP A 617 -0.40 -12.46 22.75
N LEU A 618 0.40 -11.89 21.85
CA LEU A 618 1.86 -11.86 21.94
C LEU A 618 2.31 -11.19 23.24
N TRP A 619 1.81 -9.99 23.52
CA TRP A 619 2.20 -9.23 24.71
C TRP A 619 1.80 -9.94 25.99
N LYS A 620 0.62 -10.56 26.01
CA LYS A 620 0.20 -11.40 27.13
C LYS A 620 1.19 -12.55 27.38
N ALA A 621 1.57 -13.30 26.35
CA ALA A 621 2.51 -14.43 26.47
C ALA A 621 3.91 -13.97 26.91
N LEU A 622 4.42 -12.89 26.31
CA LEU A 622 5.73 -12.33 26.64
C LEU A 622 5.78 -11.83 28.09
N LEU A 623 4.77 -11.11 28.56
CA LEU A 623 4.71 -10.61 29.94
C LEU A 623 4.42 -11.71 30.97
N GLU A 624 3.73 -12.77 30.59
CA GLU A 624 3.51 -13.91 31.48
C GLU A 624 4.82 -14.65 31.79
N GLU A 625 5.71 -14.77 30.80
CA GLU A 625 6.95 -15.53 30.91
C GLU A 625 8.14 -14.69 31.38
N TYR A 626 8.27 -13.47 30.87
CA TYR A 626 9.43 -12.59 31.14
C TYR A 626 9.08 -11.41 32.05
N GLY A 627 7.80 -11.17 32.34
CA GLY A 627 7.35 -10.03 33.13
C GLY A 627 7.30 -10.32 34.64
N GLU A 628 7.85 -9.41 35.44
CA GLU A 628 7.73 -9.42 36.89
C GLU A 628 6.55 -8.55 37.35
N ALA A 629 5.83 -8.98 38.40
CA ALA A 629 4.66 -8.27 38.93
C ALA A 629 5.06 -6.96 39.62
N VAL A 630 4.39 -5.87 39.24
CA VAL A 630 4.54 -4.54 39.83
C VAL A 630 3.30 -4.24 40.68
N ALA A 631 3.47 -3.91 41.96
CA ALA A 631 2.36 -3.54 42.84
C ALA A 631 1.99 -2.05 42.67
N GLY A 632 0.75 -1.74 42.29
CA GLY A 632 0.23 -0.36 42.26
C GLY A 632 -1.25 -0.24 41.86
N GLU A 633 -2.02 0.48 42.68
CA GLU A 633 -3.48 0.67 42.69
C GLU A 633 -4.06 1.50 41.52
N ALA A 634 -5.23 1.11 40.98
CA ALA A 634 -6.28 2.02 40.52
C ALA A 634 -7.63 1.30 40.29
N ALA A 635 -8.71 1.87 40.83
CA ALA A 635 -10.08 1.37 40.73
C ALA A 635 -10.73 1.70 39.37
N ALA A 636 -11.52 0.75 38.82
CA ALA A 636 -12.26 0.94 37.58
C ALA A 636 -13.65 1.58 37.82
N PRO A 637 -14.05 2.63 37.06
CA PRO A 637 -15.43 3.12 37.03
C PRO A 637 -16.27 2.44 35.94
N THR A 638 -17.58 2.34 36.22
CA THR A 638 -18.68 1.77 35.43
C THR A 638 -19.06 2.62 34.22
N LEU A 639 -19.45 2.00 33.10
CA LEU A 639 -19.92 2.65 31.86
C LEU A 639 -21.44 2.45 31.67
N GLU A 640 -22.19 3.54 31.54
CA GLU A 640 -23.54 3.61 30.95
C GLU A 640 -23.61 4.86 30.03
N GLY A 641 -24.16 4.74 28.81
CA GLY A 641 -24.59 5.88 27.98
C GLY A 641 -24.16 5.87 26.50
N GLU A 642 -25.08 5.52 25.58
CA GLU A 642 -24.95 5.74 24.14
C GLU A 642 -25.34 7.19 23.79
N GLY A 643 -24.36 8.02 23.40
CA GLY A 643 -24.57 9.42 23.02
C GLY A 643 -23.40 10.36 23.33
N GLU A 644 -22.37 9.87 23.99
CA GLU A 644 -21.28 10.68 24.52
C GLU A 644 -19.95 10.45 23.76
N GLY A 645 -19.23 11.54 23.45
CA GLY A 645 -17.99 11.56 22.62
C GLY A 645 -16.86 10.65 23.13
N LEU A 646 -15.83 10.44 22.29
CA LEU A 646 -14.72 9.49 22.54
C LEU A 646 -13.96 9.79 23.83
N TYR A 647 -13.89 11.06 24.23
CA TYR A 647 -13.21 11.47 25.45
C TYR A 647 -14.17 12.00 26.53
N GLU A 648 -13.81 11.74 27.78
CA GLU A 648 -14.38 12.37 28.97
C GLU A 648 -13.29 13.15 29.71
N LEU A 649 -13.62 14.38 30.13
CA LEU A 649 -12.73 15.23 30.91
C LEU A 649 -13.17 15.23 32.38
N GLU A 650 -12.31 14.71 33.27
CA GLU A 650 -12.53 14.69 34.72
C GLU A 650 -11.59 15.68 35.43
N ASP A 651 -12.10 16.50 36.35
CA ASP A 651 -11.27 17.46 37.10
C ASP A 651 -10.44 16.76 38.20
N THR A 652 -9.14 17.10 38.31
CA THR A 652 -8.21 16.45 39.28
C THR A 652 -7.14 17.43 39.80
N SER A 653 -6.33 17.04 40.80
CA SER A 653 -5.45 17.98 41.54
C SER A 653 -3.92 17.85 41.41
N GLU A 654 -3.32 16.92 40.63
CA GLU A 654 -1.83 16.85 40.52
C GLU A 654 -1.32 16.28 39.18
N SER A 655 -0.56 17.06 38.38
CA SER A 655 -0.15 16.77 36.98
C SER A 655 1.22 16.09 36.81
N VAL A 656 1.37 15.14 35.85
CA VAL A 656 2.68 14.53 35.47
C VAL A 656 2.88 14.39 33.95
N LEU A 657 4.09 14.73 33.47
CA LEU A 657 4.46 14.94 32.06
C LEU A 657 5.03 13.72 31.29
N GLY A 658 5.26 12.58 31.96
CA GLY A 658 6.21 11.56 31.47
C GLY A 658 5.81 10.76 30.22
N GLY A 659 4.55 10.36 30.06
CA GLY A 659 4.27 9.22 29.18
C GLY A 659 4.00 9.50 27.69
N LEU A 660 4.00 10.75 27.24
CA LEU A 660 4.12 11.01 25.79
C LEU A 660 5.56 10.81 25.31
N ALA A 661 6.52 11.20 26.15
CA ALA A 661 7.94 10.96 25.89
C ALA A 661 8.26 9.46 25.84
N GLU A 662 7.66 8.68 26.76
CA GLU A 662 7.74 7.22 26.76
C GLU A 662 7.21 6.60 25.46
N ARG A 663 6.01 6.99 24.99
CA ARG A 663 5.41 6.45 23.74
C ARG A 663 6.25 6.69 22.49
N HIS A 664 6.90 7.86 22.41
CA HIS A 664 7.78 8.17 21.28
C HIS A 664 9.21 7.68 21.49
N GLY A 665 9.51 6.96 22.58
CA GLY A 665 10.85 6.50 22.93
C GLY A 665 11.86 7.64 23.05
N VAL A 666 11.41 8.87 23.32
CA VAL A 666 12.25 10.06 23.44
C VAL A 666 12.62 10.27 24.91
N ARG A 667 13.86 10.70 25.14
CA ARG A 667 14.41 10.97 26.47
C ARG A 667 14.74 12.47 26.60
N PRO A 668 14.67 13.04 27.81
CA PRO A 668 15.09 14.42 28.01
C PRO A 668 16.60 14.53 27.76
N MET A 669 16.98 15.45 26.88
CA MET A 669 18.35 15.85 26.58
C MET A 669 18.54 17.31 26.97
N GLU A 670 19.63 17.59 27.70
CA GLU A 670 19.95 18.95 28.13
C GLU A 670 20.62 19.73 27.01
N VAL A 671 20.11 20.93 26.74
CA VAL A 671 20.72 21.86 25.79
C VAL A 671 21.89 22.56 26.47
N LEU A 672 23.11 22.28 26.02
CA LEU A 672 24.34 22.85 26.56
C LEU A 672 24.64 24.24 25.98
N GLU A 673 24.41 24.38 24.68
CA GLU A 673 24.65 25.62 23.94
C GLU A 673 23.50 25.85 22.96
N ALA A 674 23.07 27.11 22.82
CA ALA A 674 22.08 27.50 21.82
C ALA A 674 22.35 28.94 21.36
N TYR A 675 22.57 29.14 20.07
CA TYR A 675 22.83 30.47 19.49
C TYR A 675 22.47 30.54 18.00
N GLU A 676 22.38 31.75 17.43
CA GLU A 676 22.16 31.94 16.00
C GLU A 676 23.45 31.71 15.21
N LEU A 677 23.38 30.92 14.14
CA LEU A 677 24.48 30.68 13.20
C LEU A 677 24.64 31.80 12.16
N VAL A 678 23.69 32.74 12.12
CA VAL A 678 23.58 33.79 11.10
C VAL A 678 23.33 35.12 11.78
N ASP A 679 23.90 36.21 11.25
CA ASP A 679 23.51 37.56 11.67
C ASP A 679 22.08 37.88 11.20
N THR A 680 21.13 37.71 12.10
CA THR A 680 19.69 37.98 11.86
C THR A 680 19.38 39.46 11.68
N LYS A 681 20.33 40.37 11.94
CA LYS A 681 20.18 41.81 11.65
C LYS A 681 20.51 42.16 10.20
N HIS A 682 21.25 41.29 9.50
CA HIS A 682 21.54 41.47 8.10
C HIS A 682 20.26 41.30 7.26
N ALA A 683 20.10 42.06 6.17
CA ALA A 683 18.87 42.02 5.35
C ALA A 683 18.59 40.64 4.70
N LEU A 684 19.66 39.85 4.48
CA LEU A 684 19.58 38.47 3.99
C LEU A 684 19.59 37.43 5.13
N GLY A 685 19.67 37.88 6.38
CA GLY A 685 19.78 37.03 7.56
C GLY A 685 18.48 36.27 7.82
N ARG A 686 18.51 34.96 7.61
CA ARG A 686 17.44 34.03 7.99
C ARG A 686 17.91 33.20 9.17
N SER A 687 17.08 33.10 10.21
CA SER A 687 17.44 32.42 11.43
C SER A 687 17.74 30.93 11.20
N LYS A 688 18.93 30.52 11.64
CA LYS A 688 19.43 29.15 11.65
C LYS A 688 20.03 28.93 13.02
N ARG A 689 19.37 28.11 13.85
CA ARG A 689 19.78 27.87 15.23
C ARG A 689 20.79 26.75 15.31
N PHE A 690 21.82 26.97 16.11
CA PHE A 690 22.65 25.90 16.64
C PHE A 690 22.09 25.43 17.98
N LEU A 691 22.07 24.11 18.18
CA LEU A 691 21.88 23.53 19.51
C LEU A 691 22.92 22.45 19.74
N ARG A 692 23.55 22.46 20.92
CA ARG A 692 24.35 21.34 21.42
C ARG A 692 23.59 20.64 22.51
N LEU A 693 23.49 19.32 22.43
CA LEU A 693 22.71 18.49 23.33
C LEU A 693 23.62 17.51 24.05
N ARG A 694 23.43 17.37 25.37
CA ARG A 694 24.00 16.28 26.15
C ARG A 694 23.17 15.03 25.92
N LEU A 695 23.81 13.99 25.40
CA LEU A 695 23.19 12.69 25.27
C LEU A 695 23.01 12.05 26.65
N PRO A 696 21.91 11.33 26.91
CA PRO A 696 21.73 10.57 28.13
C PRO A 696 22.82 9.51 28.28
N GLU A 697 23.10 9.10 29.52
CA GLU A 697 24.07 8.04 29.80
C GLU A 697 23.73 6.76 29.01
N GLY A 698 24.72 6.19 28.34
CA GLY A 698 24.57 5.00 27.49
C GLY A 698 23.99 5.25 26.09
N VAL A 699 23.59 6.48 25.76
CA VAL A 699 23.15 6.84 24.40
C VAL A 699 24.35 7.32 23.59
N THR A 700 24.65 6.62 22.51
CA THR A 700 25.68 6.99 21.53
C THR A 700 25.04 7.22 20.16
N TYR A 701 25.76 7.87 19.27
CA TYR A 701 25.38 8.00 17.86
C TYR A 701 26.60 7.77 16.98
N ARG A 702 26.36 7.53 15.69
CA ARG A 702 27.40 7.53 14.64
C ARG A 702 27.21 8.77 13.77
N THR A 703 28.29 9.30 13.24
CA THR A 703 28.24 10.47 12.35
C THR A 703 27.27 10.25 11.19
N ALA A 704 26.49 11.29 10.88
CA ALA A 704 25.35 11.32 9.96
C ALA A 704 24.03 10.71 10.47
N ASP A 705 23.98 10.15 11.69
CA ASP A 705 22.72 9.78 12.33
C ASP A 705 21.78 10.98 12.50
N HIS A 706 20.50 10.69 12.73
CA HIS A 706 19.47 11.70 12.94
C HIS A 706 19.08 11.79 14.41
N LEU A 707 18.53 12.93 14.78
CA LEU A 707 17.84 13.13 16.04
C LEU A 707 16.36 13.38 15.77
N ALA A 708 15.49 12.53 16.32
CA ALA A 708 14.06 12.74 16.34
C ALA A 708 13.69 13.55 17.58
N VAL A 709 13.25 14.78 17.38
CA VAL A 709 12.84 15.70 18.45
C VAL A 709 11.32 15.76 18.51
N LEU A 710 10.74 15.47 19.67
CA LEU A 710 9.32 15.71 19.93
C LEU A 710 9.15 17.20 20.28
N PRO A 711 8.40 17.97 19.46
CA PRO A 711 8.27 19.40 19.68
C PRO A 711 7.11 19.74 20.60
N ASN A 712 6.89 21.04 20.84
CA ASN A 712 5.78 21.58 21.61
C ASN A 712 5.08 22.68 20.81
N ASN A 713 3.76 22.76 20.91
CA ASN A 713 3.02 23.87 20.31
C ASN A 713 3.43 25.21 20.95
N PRO A 714 3.64 26.26 20.14
CA PRO A 714 3.82 27.63 20.63
C PRO A 714 2.66 28.07 21.55
N GLU A 715 2.99 28.75 22.65
CA GLU A 715 2.01 29.30 23.61
C GLU A 715 0.93 30.16 22.93
N VAL A 716 1.29 30.91 21.87
CA VAL A 716 0.33 31.71 21.09
C VAL A 716 -0.76 30.84 20.43
N LEU A 717 -0.42 29.63 19.95
CA LEU A 717 -1.41 28.71 19.38
C LEU A 717 -2.28 28.06 20.45
N VAL A 718 -1.69 27.72 21.59
CA VAL A 718 -2.43 27.20 22.75
C VAL A 718 -3.43 28.24 23.25
N GLN A 719 -3.02 29.52 23.33
CA GLN A 719 -3.90 30.62 23.73
C GLN A 719 -5.03 30.85 22.72
N ARG A 720 -4.78 30.71 21.40
CA ARG A 720 -5.83 30.78 20.38
C ARG A 720 -6.94 29.74 20.61
N VAL A 721 -6.57 28.50 20.94
CA VAL A 721 -7.54 27.46 21.31
C VAL A 721 -8.27 27.85 22.60
N ALA A 722 -7.55 28.31 23.62
CA ALA A 722 -8.17 28.73 24.88
C ALA A 722 -9.21 29.84 24.68
N ASP A 723 -8.86 30.87 23.92
CA ASP A 723 -9.73 31.99 23.59
C ASP A 723 -10.95 31.53 22.78
N ARG A 724 -10.76 30.56 21.87
CA ARG A 724 -11.84 30.04 21.02
C ARG A 724 -12.89 29.24 21.78
N PHE A 725 -12.47 28.47 22.78
CA PHE A 725 -13.33 27.58 23.56
C PHE A 725 -13.63 28.09 24.98
N GLY A 726 -13.09 29.26 25.36
CA GLY A 726 -13.26 29.83 26.69
C GLY A 726 -12.61 28.98 27.80
N LEU A 727 -11.46 28.38 27.51
CA LEU A 727 -10.80 27.43 28.42
C LEU A 727 -9.92 28.15 29.44
N ASP A 728 -9.99 27.70 30.69
CA ASP A 728 -8.95 27.97 31.68
C ASP A 728 -7.78 26.99 31.44
N LEU A 729 -6.67 27.49 30.89
CA LEU A 729 -5.52 26.68 30.55
C LEU A 729 -4.84 26.03 31.75
N ASP A 730 -5.02 26.57 32.95
CA ASP A 730 -4.44 26.02 34.18
C ASP A 730 -5.38 24.99 34.84
N ARG A 731 -6.59 24.81 34.29
CA ARG A 731 -7.52 23.75 34.68
C ARG A 731 -6.88 22.39 34.46
N THR A 732 -6.80 21.61 35.53
CA THR A 732 -6.26 20.24 35.52
C THR A 732 -7.36 19.24 35.23
N ILE A 733 -7.19 18.49 34.15
CA ILE A 733 -8.10 17.50 33.61
C ILE A 733 -7.44 16.12 33.60
N ARG A 734 -8.25 15.06 33.55
CA ARG A 734 -7.85 13.70 33.16
C ARG A 734 -8.70 13.33 31.94
N LEU A 735 -8.06 12.86 30.88
CA LEU A 735 -8.73 12.50 29.63
C LEU A 735 -8.98 10.99 29.60
N ARG A 736 -10.21 10.55 29.82
CA ARG A 736 -10.55 9.12 29.71
C ARG A 736 -11.06 8.82 28.31
N ALA A 737 -10.39 7.89 27.63
CA ALA A 737 -10.91 7.34 26.38
C ALA A 737 -12.08 6.39 26.70
N ARG A 738 -13.28 6.69 26.20
CA ARG A 738 -14.49 5.89 26.41
C ARG A 738 -14.50 4.60 25.60
N ARG A 739 -13.64 4.48 24.59
CA ARG A 739 -13.47 3.30 23.70
C ARG A 739 -11.98 3.13 23.34
N ARG A 740 -11.51 1.89 23.21
CA ARG A 740 -10.15 1.61 22.72
C ARG A 740 -10.02 2.04 21.26
N SER A 741 -9.07 2.91 20.94
CA SER A 741 -8.74 3.33 19.57
C SER A 741 -7.24 3.57 19.46
N ARG A 742 -6.60 3.01 18.43
CA ARG A 742 -5.16 3.22 18.12
C ARG A 742 -4.81 4.71 17.90
N ALA A 743 -5.80 5.53 17.51
CA ALA A 743 -5.68 6.96 17.29
C ALA A 743 -6.05 7.82 18.52
N ALA A 744 -6.44 7.20 19.65
CA ALA A 744 -6.81 7.96 20.84
C ALA A 744 -5.58 8.61 21.52
N LEU A 745 -5.81 9.77 22.14
CA LEU A 745 -4.91 10.44 23.07
C LEU A 745 -4.89 9.63 24.37
N PRO A 746 -3.79 8.93 24.71
CA PRO A 746 -3.76 8.05 25.87
C PRO A 746 -3.40 8.85 27.12
N VAL A 747 -4.39 9.52 27.72
CA VAL A 747 -4.13 10.42 28.86
C VAL A 747 -5.04 10.16 30.07
N ASP A 748 -4.92 8.95 30.63
CA ASP A 748 -5.59 8.57 31.88
C ASP A 748 -4.94 9.13 33.16
N ARG A 749 -4.14 10.21 33.03
CA ARG A 749 -3.49 10.90 34.13
C ARG A 749 -3.88 12.38 34.17
N PRO A 750 -3.83 13.00 35.34
CA PRO A 750 -3.98 14.45 35.45
C PRO A 750 -2.96 15.23 34.61
N LEU A 751 -3.43 16.24 33.89
CA LEU A 751 -2.63 17.29 33.28
C LEU A 751 -3.43 18.57 33.10
N THR A 752 -2.76 19.70 33.00
CA THR A 752 -3.46 20.95 32.64
C THR A 752 -3.88 20.93 31.17
N LEU A 753 -4.98 21.63 30.85
CA LEU A 753 -5.38 21.86 29.46
C LEU A 753 -4.25 22.49 28.64
N ARG A 754 -3.46 23.37 29.26
CA ARG A 754 -2.20 23.88 28.69
C ARG A 754 -1.30 22.76 28.21
N ARG A 755 -1.00 21.78 29.06
CA ARG A 755 -0.11 20.66 28.71
C ARG A 755 -0.70 19.77 27.63
N LEU A 756 -2.02 19.51 27.65
CA LEU A 756 -2.68 18.73 26.60
C LEU A 756 -2.47 19.38 25.23
N LEU A 757 -2.77 20.67 25.13
CA LEU A 757 -2.68 21.44 23.89
C LEU A 757 -1.23 21.74 23.49
N THR A 758 -0.32 21.85 24.45
CA THR A 758 1.10 22.11 24.17
C THR A 758 1.82 20.87 23.67
N ASP A 759 1.58 19.72 24.29
CA ASP A 759 2.46 18.56 24.15
C ASP A 759 1.85 17.44 23.29
N PHE A 760 0.51 17.29 23.23
CA PHE A 760 -0.09 16.04 22.73
C PHE A 760 -0.76 16.13 21.36
N VAL A 761 -1.22 17.30 20.92
CA VAL A 761 -2.04 17.45 19.70
C VAL A 761 -1.35 18.32 18.66
N GLU A 762 -1.63 18.08 17.39
CA GLU A 762 -1.14 18.87 16.26
C GLU A 762 -2.19 19.92 15.86
N LEU A 763 -1.86 21.20 16.00
CA LEU A 763 -2.80 22.32 15.86
C LEU A 763 -2.75 23.02 14.50
N GLN A 764 -1.73 22.75 13.67
CA GLN A 764 -1.50 23.50 12.42
C GLN A 764 -1.62 22.67 11.15
N ASP A 765 -1.87 21.35 11.24
CA ASP A 765 -2.13 20.53 10.05
C ASP A 765 -3.39 21.06 9.31
N ALA A 766 -3.32 21.09 7.98
CA ALA A 766 -4.44 21.55 7.15
C ALA A 766 -5.66 20.63 7.36
N ALA A 767 -6.84 21.23 7.45
CA ALA A 767 -8.07 20.51 7.69
C ALA A 767 -8.39 19.54 6.53
N THR A 768 -8.83 18.34 6.85
CA THR A 768 -9.36 17.37 5.88
C THR A 768 -10.80 17.71 5.52
N GLN A 769 -11.26 17.23 4.37
CA GLN A 769 -12.61 17.50 3.89
C GLN A 769 -13.68 16.98 4.88
N GLU A 770 -13.42 15.84 5.53
CA GLU A 770 -14.29 15.28 6.58
C GLU A 770 -14.33 16.17 7.82
N GLN A 771 -13.19 16.72 8.25
CA GLN A 771 -13.15 17.65 9.39
C GLN A 771 -13.96 18.91 9.09
N VAL A 772 -13.87 19.44 7.87
CA VAL A 772 -14.67 20.61 7.45
C VAL A 772 -16.17 20.31 7.40
N ALA A 773 -16.56 19.09 7.00
CA ALA A 773 -17.96 18.65 7.07
C ALA A 773 -18.49 18.67 8.51
N VAL A 774 -17.71 18.16 9.47
CA VAL A 774 -18.07 18.21 10.90
C VAL A 774 -18.23 19.66 11.39
N LEU A 775 -17.37 20.59 10.95
CA LEU A 775 -17.53 22.02 11.27
C LEU A 775 -18.83 22.59 10.70
N ALA A 776 -19.19 22.23 9.45
CA ALA A 776 -20.42 22.68 8.82
C ALA A 776 -21.68 22.17 9.57
N GLU A 777 -21.64 20.94 10.09
CA GLU A 777 -22.72 20.36 10.91
C GLU A 777 -22.95 21.16 12.18
N HIS A 778 -21.87 21.59 12.85
CA HIS A 778 -21.90 22.36 14.09
C HIS A 778 -22.09 23.87 13.88
N THR A 779 -22.32 24.32 12.64
CA THR A 779 -22.56 25.74 12.33
C THR A 779 -24.05 26.00 12.10
N ALA A 780 -24.66 26.80 12.98
CA ALA A 780 -26.08 27.14 12.90
C ALA A 780 -26.36 28.34 11.97
N CYS A 781 -25.46 29.32 11.91
CA CYS A 781 -25.61 30.54 11.11
C CYS A 781 -25.48 30.24 9.61
N PRO A 782 -26.52 30.42 8.78
CA PRO A 782 -26.46 30.03 7.37
C PRO A 782 -25.36 30.74 6.55
N PRO A 783 -25.10 32.05 6.72
CA PRO A 783 -23.98 32.73 6.03
C PRO A 783 -22.59 32.16 6.33
N GLU A 784 -22.37 31.62 7.53
CA GLU A 784 -21.08 31.02 7.92
C GLU A 784 -21.04 29.51 7.65
N LYS A 785 -22.19 28.84 7.68
CA LYS A 785 -22.33 27.44 7.29
C LYS A 785 -22.09 27.24 5.80
N GLN A 786 -22.59 28.14 4.95
CA GLN A 786 -22.56 27.98 3.50
C GLN A 786 -21.13 27.83 2.94
N PRO A 787 -20.13 28.65 3.33
CA PRO A 787 -18.74 28.43 2.92
C PRO A 787 -18.14 27.12 3.41
N LEU A 788 -18.42 26.71 4.66
CA LEU A 788 -17.95 25.43 5.21
C LEU A 788 -18.57 24.24 4.46
N THR A 789 -19.86 24.30 4.15
CA THR A 789 -20.53 23.30 3.31
C THR A 789 -19.93 23.29 1.91
N ALA A 790 -19.66 24.46 1.32
CA ALA A 790 -19.05 24.54 -0.01
C ALA A 790 -17.66 23.89 -0.05
N PHE A 791 -16.82 24.11 0.98
CA PHE A 791 -15.55 23.42 1.14
C PHE A 791 -15.76 21.91 1.34
N ALA A 792 -16.66 21.50 2.24
CA ALA A 792 -16.94 20.09 2.52
C ALA A 792 -17.46 19.31 1.29
N THR A 793 -18.12 19.99 0.35
CA THR A 793 -18.66 19.38 -0.88
C THR A 793 -17.86 19.72 -2.15
N ALA A 794 -16.71 20.38 -2.02
CA ALA A 794 -15.87 20.71 -3.17
C ALA A 794 -15.27 19.44 -3.80
N ASP A 795 -14.95 19.50 -5.08
CA ASP A 795 -14.13 18.46 -5.72
C ASP A 795 -12.70 18.46 -5.14
N PRO A 796 -11.95 17.33 -5.25
CA PRO A 796 -10.65 17.19 -4.59
C PRO A 796 -9.62 18.26 -4.97
N ASP A 797 -9.58 18.73 -6.22
CA ASP A 797 -8.62 19.73 -6.66
C ASP A 797 -8.97 21.11 -6.12
N THR A 798 -10.24 21.49 -6.17
CA THR A 798 -10.74 22.74 -5.58
C THR A 798 -10.54 22.76 -4.07
N PHE A 799 -10.83 21.66 -3.36
CA PHE A 799 -10.57 21.55 -1.92
C PHE A 799 -9.08 21.68 -1.62
N ARG A 800 -8.24 20.99 -2.40
CA ARG A 800 -6.78 21.05 -2.25
C ARG A 800 -6.26 22.46 -2.42
N GLU A 801 -6.73 23.21 -3.40
CA GLU A 801 -6.31 24.59 -3.62
C GLU A 801 -6.78 25.53 -2.50
N GLN A 802 -8.07 25.44 -2.12
CA GLN A 802 -8.70 26.39 -1.21
C GLN A 802 -8.41 26.14 0.28
N VAL A 803 -8.12 24.89 0.67
CA VAL A 803 -7.91 24.50 2.07
C VAL A 803 -6.50 23.95 2.27
N THR A 804 -6.10 22.90 1.55
CA THR A 804 -4.82 22.20 1.79
C THR A 804 -3.61 23.06 1.42
N VAL A 805 -3.58 23.66 0.24
CA VAL A 805 -2.48 24.52 -0.24
C VAL A 805 -2.48 25.85 0.50
N ALA A 806 -3.68 26.39 0.78
CA ALA A 806 -3.88 27.57 1.61
C ALA A 806 -3.48 27.35 3.09
N GLY A 807 -3.29 26.10 3.51
CA GLY A 807 -2.83 25.73 4.85
C GLY A 807 -3.85 26.06 5.95
N LEU A 808 -5.15 25.97 5.67
CA LEU A 808 -6.19 26.27 6.65
C LEU A 808 -6.38 25.09 7.61
N SER A 809 -6.04 25.25 8.88
CA SER A 809 -6.27 24.24 9.93
C SER A 809 -7.71 24.26 10.44
N VAL A 810 -8.10 23.23 11.21
CA VAL A 810 -9.39 23.19 11.92
C VAL A 810 -9.57 24.41 12.82
N LEU A 811 -8.51 24.86 13.50
CA LEU A 811 -8.52 26.04 14.35
C LEU A 811 -8.74 27.33 13.53
N ASP A 812 -8.07 27.48 12.38
CA ASP A 812 -8.24 28.65 11.52
C ASP A 812 -9.68 28.76 10.99
N LEU A 813 -10.28 27.63 10.61
CA LEU A 813 -11.67 27.58 10.17
C LEU A 813 -12.65 27.90 11.31
N LEU A 814 -12.41 27.41 12.53
CA LEU A 814 -13.22 27.71 13.71
C LEU A 814 -13.16 29.19 14.12
N GLU A 815 -12.02 29.85 13.94
CA GLU A 815 -11.86 31.29 14.22
C GLU A 815 -12.48 32.16 13.12
N ARG A 816 -12.40 31.71 11.86
CA ARG A 816 -12.98 32.38 10.70
C ARG A 816 -14.51 32.30 10.69
N TYR A 817 -15.07 31.16 11.09
CA TYR A 817 -16.51 30.90 11.14
C TYR A 817 -16.95 30.73 12.60
N ARG A 818 -17.09 31.86 13.30
CA ARG A 818 -17.36 31.93 14.75
C ARG A 818 -18.71 31.34 15.16
N ALA A 819 -19.67 31.24 14.24
CA ALA A 819 -20.97 30.63 14.49
C ALA A 819 -20.94 29.08 14.51
N CYS A 820 -19.79 28.47 14.27
CA CYS A 820 -19.56 27.04 14.50
C CYS A 820 -19.44 26.76 16.00
N GLU A 821 -20.43 26.14 16.63
CA GLU A 821 -20.41 25.81 18.06
C GLU A 821 -19.94 24.36 18.28
N LEU A 822 -18.70 24.06 17.88
CA LEU A 822 -18.10 22.74 18.09
C LEU A 822 -17.73 22.55 19.58
N PRO A 823 -18.10 21.42 20.22
CA PRO A 823 -17.61 21.09 21.57
C PRO A 823 -16.10 20.84 21.60
N PHE A 824 -15.44 21.17 22.73
CA PHE A 824 -13.99 21.06 22.86
C PHE A 824 -13.49 19.61 22.79
N GLU A 825 -14.22 18.67 23.38
CA GLU A 825 -13.92 17.23 23.31
C GLU A 825 -13.96 16.75 21.86
N ARG A 826 -14.94 17.24 21.09
CA ARG A 826 -15.06 16.89 19.67
C ARG A 826 -13.96 17.55 18.84
N PHE A 827 -13.51 18.74 19.20
CA PHE A 827 -12.31 19.35 18.61
C PHE A 827 -11.07 18.46 18.82
N LEU A 828 -10.83 17.97 20.04
CA LEU A 828 -9.71 17.06 20.33
C LEU A 828 -9.74 15.78 19.49
N GLU A 829 -10.94 15.26 19.19
CA GLU A 829 -11.10 14.06 18.33
C GLU A 829 -10.76 14.32 16.86
N LEU A 830 -10.85 15.57 16.40
CA LEU A 830 -10.46 15.93 15.03
C LEU A 830 -8.95 16.11 14.89
N LEU A 831 -8.22 16.36 15.99
CA LEU A 831 -6.80 16.66 15.93
C LEU A 831 -5.93 15.40 15.85
N PRO A 832 -4.88 15.38 15.01
CA PRO A 832 -3.86 14.34 15.07
C PRO A 832 -3.01 14.47 16.33
N VAL A 833 -2.38 13.37 16.74
CA VAL A 833 -1.35 13.37 17.79
C VAL A 833 -0.08 14.06 17.29
N LEU A 834 0.57 14.86 18.15
CA LEU A 834 1.80 15.56 17.83
C LEU A 834 2.96 14.56 17.55
N ARG A 835 3.66 14.73 16.42
CA ARG A 835 4.70 13.77 15.97
C ARG A 835 6.13 14.32 16.14
N PRO A 836 7.14 13.45 16.41
CA PRO A 836 8.55 13.84 16.36
C PRO A 836 9.00 14.30 14.96
N ARG A 837 9.95 15.23 14.90
CA ARG A 837 10.58 15.73 13.66
C ARG A 837 12.07 15.36 13.63
N HIS A 838 12.56 14.97 12.46
CA HIS A 838 13.94 14.48 12.29
C HIS A 838 14.88 15.62 11.90
N TYR A 839 16.08 15.59 12.47
CA TYR A 839 17.18 16.52 12.17
C TYR A 839 18.49 15.74 12.04
N SER A 840 19.27 15.97 10.98
CA SER A 840 20.59 15.33 10.85
C SER A 840 21.54 15.88 11.91
N ILE A 841 22.26 14.99 12.60
CA ILE A 841 23.28 15.37 13.59
C ILE A 841 24.48 15.95 12.84
N SER A 842 24.98 17.08 13.36
CA SER A 842 26.02 17.91 12.73
C SER A 842 27.37 17.87 13.43
N SER A 843 27.56 16.99 14.42
CA SER A 843 28.80 16.76 15.14
C SER A 843 29.45 15.43 14.78
N SER A 844 30.77 15.33 15.00
CA SER A 844 31.52 14.08 14.94
C SER A 844 31.32 13.26 16.22
N ALA A 845 30.85 12.02 16.06
CA ALA A 845 30.68 11.10 17.19
C ALA A 845 32.03 10.72 17.83
N THR A 846 33.10 10.75 17.05
CA THR A 846 34.47 10.47 17.51
C THR A 846 35.01 11.59 18.38
N ALA A 847 34.81 12.83 17.96
CA ALA A 847 35.33 14.00 18.67
C ALA A 847 34.59 14.22 20.00
N ARG A 848 33.28 13.97 20.05
CA ARG A 848 32.44 14.19 21.23
C ARG A 848 31.33 13.13 21.37
N PRO A 849 31.65 11.92 21.85
CA PRO A 849 30.70 10.79 21.85
C PRO A 849 29.47 10.95 22.75
N GLY A 850 29.47 11.91 23.69
CA GLY A 850 28.35 12.22 24.57
C GLY A 850 27.57 13.49 24.21
N GLU A 851 27.89 14.15 23.10
CA GLU A 851 27.27 15.41 22.68
C GLU A 851 26.81 15.35 21.23
N ALA A 852 25.59 15.81 20.95
CA ALA A 852 25.06 15.91 19.59
C ALA A 852 24.75 17.37 19.23
N ASP A 853 25.27 17.82 18.10
CA ASP A 853 25.06 19.16 17.57
C ASP A 853 23.95 19.16 16.51
N LEU A 854 23.02 20.12 16.55
CA LEU A 854 21.98 20.32 15.53
C LEU A 854 22.12 21.68 14.83
N MET A 855 21.76 21.70 13.55
CA MET A 855 21.55 22.92 12.77
C MET A 855 20.10 22.98 12.30
N VAL A 856 19.35 23.99 12.75
CA VAL A 856 17.90 24.07 12.52
C VAL A 856 17.54 25.38 11.84
N SER A 857 17.07 25.31 10.60
CA SER A 857 16.52 26.47 9.91
C SER A 857 15.10 26.73 10.42
N LEU A 858 14.79 27.98 10.78
CA LEU A 858 13.42 28.36 11.15
C LEU A 858 12.51 28.32 9.91
N LEU A 859 11.46 27.52 9.96
CA LEU A 859 10.37 27.58 8.98
C LEU A 859 9.40 28.67 9.41
N ALA A 860 9.56 29.87 8.85
CA ALA A 860 8.65 30.99 9.04
C ALA A 860 8.31 31.65 7.70
N ALA A 861 7.03 31.87 7.47
CA ALA A 861 6.52 32.53 6.27
C ALA A 861 5.21 33.29 6.61
N PRO A 862 4.79 34.27 5.79
CA PRO A 862 3.40 34.72 5.84
C PRO A 862 2.46 33.52 5.72
N HIS A 863 1.36 33.52 6.49
CA HIS A 863 0.40 32.43 6.41
C HIS A 863 -0.21 32.39 4.99
N ARG A 864 -0.37 31.20 4.41
CA ARG A 864 -0.78 31.06 3.01
C ARG A 864 -2.22 31.49 2.75
N SER A 865 -3.05 31.56 3.79
CA SER A 865 -4.39 32.16 3.74
C SER A 865 -4.40 33.68 3.58
N GLY A 866 -3.24 34.34 3.74
CA GLY A 866 -3.10 35.79 3.71
C GLY A 866 -3.23 36.49 5.07
N GLU A 867 -3.61 35.77 6.13
CA GLU A 867 -3.81 36.32 7.47
C GLU A 867 -2.81 35.72 8.48
N GLY A 868 -1.96 36.56 9.07
CA GLY A 868 -0.98 36.15 10.09
C GLY A 868 0.31 35.55 9.52
N ALA A 869 1.04 34.82 10.37
CA ALA A 869 2.32 34.21 10.02
C ALA A 869 2.29 32.71 10.36
N PHE A 870 2.77 31.88 9.44
CA PHE A 870 2.99 30.47 9.66
C PHE A 870 4.36 30.24 10.27
N ARG A 871 4.41 29.43 11.34
CA ARG A 871 5.66 29.00 11.98
C ARG A 871 5.62 27.48 12.19
N GLY A 872 6.57 26.77 11.59
CA GLY A 872 6.67 25.33 11.76
C GLY A 872 6.95 24.97 13.21
N ILE A 873 6.13 24.11 13.82
CA ILE A 873 6.11 23.81 15.26
C ILE A 873 7.49 23.43 15.78
N ALA A 874 8.12 22.40 15.19
CA ALA A 874 9.40 21.90 15.66
C ALA A 874 10.54 22.92 15.49
N SER A 875 10.60 23.58 14.33
CA SER A 875 11.62 24.60 14.08
C SER A 875 11.46 25.82 14.99
N HIS A 876 10.23 26.24 15.30
CA HIS A 876 9.97 27.33 16.22
C HIS A 876 10.25 26.94 17.67
N PHE A 877 9.85 25.74 18.08
CA PHE A 877 10.16 25.19 19.40
C PHE A 877 11.67 25.25 19.66
N LEU A 878 12.47 24.66 18.77
CA LEU A 878 13.94 24.62 18.90
C LEU A 878 14.59 26.02 18.86
N GLN A 879 13.94 27.01 18.24
CA GLN A 879 14.39 28.40 18.25
C GLN A 879 14.17 29.10 19.59
N THR A 880 13.18 28.66 20.36
CA THR A 880 12.86 29.23 21.68
C THR A 880 13.64 28.57 22.82
N VAL A 881 14.26 27.42 22.58
CA VAL A 881 15.04 26.71 23.60
C VAL A 881 16.39 27.42 23.82
N ASN A 882 16.75 27.58 25.09
CA ASN A 882 18.01 28.17 25.53
C ASN A 882 18.90 27.13 26.20
N ALA A 883 20.18 27.45 26.37
CA ALA A 883 21.10 26.65 27.18
C ALA A 883 20.54 26.44 28.60
N GLY A 884 20.68 25.23 29.13
CA GLY A 884 20.05 24.75 30.36
C GLY A 884 18.60 24.24 30.19
N GLY A 885 18.00 24.40 29.00
CA GLY A 885 16.69 23.84 28.67
C GLY A 885 16.75 22.32 28.44
N LEU A 886 15.59 21.67 28.49
CA LEU A 886 15.44 20.25 28.15
C LEU A 886 14.63 20.11 26.87
N ILE A 887 15.07 19.21 25.97
CA ILE A 887 14.28 18.78 24.82
C ILE A 887 14.04 17.27 24.89
N GLN A 888 12.89 16.82 24.41
CA GLN A 888 12.59 15.40 24.32
C GLN A 888 13.07 14.89 22.95
N ALA A 889 14.08 14.02 22.95
CA ALA A 889 14.65 13.52 21.71
C ALA A 889 15.16 12.07 21.79
N ARG A 890 15.36 11.45 20.64
CA ARG A 890 16.05 10.15 20.49
C ARG A 890 16.95 10.14 19.26
N VAL A 891 18.04 9.39 19.35
CA VAL A 891 18.94 9.13 18.23
C VAL A 891 18.31 8.08 17.32
N LEU A 892 18.37 8.30 16.01
CA LEU A 892 17.95 7.36 14.98
C LEU A 892 19.14 7.11 14.04
N PRO A 893 19.44 5.84 13.70
CA PRO A 893 20.51 5.55 12.75
C PRO A 893 20.14 6.05 11.35
N CYS A 894 21.10 6.63 10.64
CA CYS A 894 20.96 6.85 9.20
C CYS A 894 21.18 5.53 8.42
N SER A 895 20.82 5.52 7.13
CA SER A 895 21.18 4.40 6.24
C SER A 895 22.70 4.19 6.21
N GLU A 896 23.15 2.93 6.26
CA GLU A 896 24.58 2.61 6.14
C GLU A 896 25.17 3.08 4.80
N SER A 897 24.37 3.09 3.73
CA SER A 897 24.80 3.60 2.43
C SER A 897 25.13 5.10 2.47
N PHE A 898 24.57 5.86 3.41
CA PHE A 898 24.77 7.31 3.52
C PHE A 898 26.01 7.69 4.35
N ARG A 899 26.69 6.71 4.95
CA ARG A 899 27.94 6.96 5.68
C ARG A 899 29.13 7.03 4.72
N LEU A 900 30.12 7.82 5.10
CA LEU A 900 31.38 7.84 4.35
C LEU A 900 32.07 6.46 4.40
N PRO A 901 32.78 6.06 3.34
CA PRO A 901 33.54 4.82 3.34
C PRO A 901 34.63 4.85 4.41
N GLU A 902 34.86 3.73 5.09
CA GLU A 902 36.01 3.57 6.00
C GLU A 902 37.34 3.66 5.24
N ASP A 903 37.36 3.22 3.97
CA ASP A 903 38.49 3.37 3.08
C ASP A 903 38.63 4.84 2.63
N THR A 904 39.47 5.57 3.36
CA THR A 904 39.79 6.98 3.11
C THR A 904 40.50 7.24 1.78
N SER A 905 40.95 6.21 1.05
CA SER A 905 41.54 6.37 -0.29
C SER A 905 40.49 6.56 -1.39
N LEU A 906 39.23 6.17 -1.14
CA LEU A 906 38.14 6.35 -2.07
C LEU A 906 37.75 7.84 -2.16
N PRO A 907 37.73 8.43 -3.38
CA PRO A 907 37.29 9.81 -3.56
C PRO A 907 35.80 10.00 -3.22
N VAL A 908 35.46 11.12 -2.60
CA VAL A 908 34.07 11.42 -2.19
C VAL A 908 33.66 12.83 -2.63
N ILE A 909 32.41 12.97 -3.07
CA ILE A 909 31.74 14.24 -3.36
C ILE A 909 30.55 14.39 -2.40
N LEU A 910 30.53 15.49 -1.64
CA LEU A 910 29.42 15.89 -0.78
C LEU A 910 28.70 17.07 -1.43
N VAL A 911 27.37 17.03 -1.50
CA VAL A 911 26.56 18.10 -2.10
C VAL A 911 25.44 18.51 -1.15
N SER A 912 25.44 19.76 -0.72
CA SER A 912 24.42 20.28 0.19
C SER A 912 24.05 21.73 -0.06
N ALA A 913 22.91 22.15 0.48
CA ALA A 913 22.51 23.55 0.58
C ALA A 913 21.91 23.86 1.95
N GLY A 914 22.22 25.03 2.50
CA GLY A 914 21.73 25.49 3.80
C GLY A 914 22.03 24.50 4.93
N THR A 915 21.02 24.09 5.70
CA THR A 915 21.19 23.12 6.79
C THR A 915 21.42 21.68 6.30
N GLY A 916 21.34 21.42 5.00
CA GLY A 916 21.85 20.19 4.38
C GLY A 916 23.33 19.91 4.66
N LEU A 917 24.07 20.91 5.13
CA LEU A 917 25.47 20.76 5.54
C LEU A 917 25.64 19.90 6.81
N ALA A 918 24.57 19.63 7.56
CA ALA A 918 24.63 18.95 8.86
C ALA A 918 25.45 17.65 8.89
N PRO A 919 25.05 16.58 8.19
CA PRO A 919 25.80 15.32 8.25
C PRO A 919 27.23 15.47 7.72
N PHE A 920 27.45 16.40 6.77
CA PHE A 920 28.75 16.64 6.17
C PHE A 920 29.71 17.41 7.07
N ARG A 921 29.22 18.31 7.93
CA ARG A 921 30.02 18.92 8.99
C ARG A 921 30.59 17.84 9.91
N GLY A 922 29.75 16.92 10.38
CA GLY A 922 30.19 15.79 11.23
C GLY A 922 31.25 14.93 10.53
N ALA A 923 31.03 14.61 9.25
CA ALA A 923 31.96 13.79 8.47
C ALA A 923 33.32 14.47 8.21
N VAL A 924 33.33 15.78 7.95
CA VAL A 924 34.55 16.56 7.82
C VAL A 924 35.31 16.65 9.14
N LEU A 925 34.60 16.81 10.26
CA LEU A 925 35.20 16.80 11.60
C LEU A 925 35.84 15.45 11.95
N ASP A 926 35.20 14.32 11.62
CA ASP A 926 35.80 12.99 11.79
C ASP A 926 37.13 12.88 11.01
N ARG A 927 37.16 13.34 9.76
CA ARG A 927 38.37 13.31 8.93
C ARG A 927 39.46 14.25 9.44
N HIS A 928 39.09 15.44 9.87
CA HIS A 928 40.03 16.39 10.45
C HIS A 928 40.65 15.84 11.74
N HIS A 929 39.85 15.21 12.60
CA HIS A 929 40.32 14.61 13.85
C HIS A 929 41.24 13.39 13.61
N THR A 930 40.93 12.57 12.61
CA THR A 930 41.71 11.37 12.26
C THR A 930 42.91 11.66 11.36
N GLY A 931 43.06 12.90 10.86
CA GLY A 931 44.15 13.29 9.96
C GLY A 931 44.05 12.70 8.55
N SER A 932 42.84 12.36 8.10
CA SER A 932 42.61 11.74 6.79
C SER A 932 42.68 12.77 5.65
N THR A 933 43.56 12.53 4.66
CA THR A 933 43.82 13.46 3.54
C THR A 933 43.39 12.97 2.16
N GLY A 934 42.59 11.89 2.06
CA GLY A 934 42.04 11.43 0.77
C GLY A 934 41.06 12.43 0.14
N THR A 935 40.82 12.33 -1.18
CA THR A 935 40.00 13.31 -1.93
C THR A 935 38.57 13.41 -1.40
N LEU A 936 38.20 14.58 -0.89
CA LEU A 936 36.84 14.91 -0.44
C LEU A 936 36.43 16.29 -0.98
N LEU A 937 35.56 16.34 -1.97
CA LEU A 937 35.02 17.57 -2.53
C LEU A 937 33.69 17.91 -1.83
N CYS A 938 33.54 19.11 -1.29
CA CYS A 938 32.30 19.52 -0.61
C CYS A 938 31.65 20.73 -1.31
N TYR A 939 30.64 20.46 -2.14
CA TYR A 939 29.80 21.46 -2.79
C TYR A 939 28.72 21.94 -1.83
N PHE A 940 28.81 23.21 -1.42
CA PHE A 940 27.90 23.79 -0.43
C PHE A 940 27.24 25.06 -0.96
N GLY A 941 25.91 25.11 -0.96
CA GLY A 941 25.12 26.27 -1.39
C GLY A 941 24.55 27.07 -0.23
N CYS A 942 24.76 28.39 -0.23
CA CYS A 942 24.13 29.32 0.72
C CYS A 942 23.81 30.67 0.05
N ASP A 943 23.18 31.59 0.79
CA ASP A 943 22.69 32.85 0.24
C ASP A 943 23.83 33.86 0.05
N HIS A 944 24.73 34.01 1.03
CA HIS A 944 25.81 35.01 1.01
C HIS A 944 27.02 34.61 1.90
N PRO A 945 28.27 34.86 1.47
CA PRO A 945 29.49 34.41 2.19
C PRO A 945 29.62 34.97 3.61
N ASP A 946 29.21 36.21 3.83
CA ASP A 946 29.32 36.87 5.14
C ASP A 946 28.07 36.73 6.03
N VAL A 947 27.04 36.02 5.56
CA VAL A 947 25.75 35.92 6.26
C VAL A 947 25.50 34.50 6.73
N ASP A 948 25.53 33.55 5.80
CA ASP A 948 25.10 32.18 6.08
C ASP A 948 26.02 31.10 5.51
N PHE A 949 27.30 31.43 5.35
CA PHE A 949 28.35 30.43 5.24
C PHE A 949 28.62 29.79 6.62
N LEU A 950 27.79 28.80 6.95
CA LEU A 950 27.78 28.14 8.25
C LEU A 950 29.14 27.49 8.55
N TYR A 951 29.68 27.73 9.75
CA TYR A 951 30.95 27.17 10.23
C TYR A 951 32.18 27.46 9.35
N ARG A 952 32.20 28.60 8.68
CA ARG A 952 33.30 29.01 7.79
C ARG A 952 34.70 28.76 8.36
N GLU A 953 34.99 29.26 9.56
CA GLU A 953 36.31 29.11 10.19
C GLU A 953 36.70 27.64 10.42
N GLU A 954 35.74 26.79 10.78
CA GLU A 954 35.96 25.35 11.01
C GLU A 954 36.28 24.63 9.69
N PHE A 955 35.55 24.94 8.62
CA PHE A 955 35.81 24.38 7.30
C PHE A 955 37.11 24.90 6.68
N GLU A 956 37.47 26.18 6.89
CA GLU A 956 38.76 26.75 6.45
C GLU A 956 39.93 26.06 7.17
N ALA A 957 39.81 25.76 8.47
CA ALA A 957 40.80 25.01 9.22
C ALA A 957 40.91 23.54 8.73
N ALA A 958 39.77 22.90 8.46
CA ALA A 958 39.74 21.53 7.93
C ALA A 958 40.35 21.45 6.51
N GLU A 959 40.10 22.45 5.67
CA GLU A 959 40.68 22.56 4.32
C GLU A 959 42.19 22.80 4.38
N ALA A 960 42.67 23.69 5.26
CA ALA A 960 44.10 23.90 5.48
C ALA A 960 44.83 22.62 5.97
N ALA A 961 44.14 21.75 6.70
CA ALA A 961 44.63 20.45 7.13
C ALA A 961 44.50 19.34 6.05
N GLY A 962 43.91 19.64 4.89
CA GLY A 962 43.69 18.68 3.80
C GLY A 962 42.55 17.68 4.04
N ALA A 963 41.68 17.91 5.03
CA ALA A 963 40.60 17.00 5.38
C ALA A 963 39.41 17.07 4.40
N VAL A 964 39.21 18.23 3.77
CA VAL A 964 38.15 18.54 2.80
C VAL A 964 38.65 19.57 1.80
N SER A 965 38.08 19.62 0.60
CA SER A 965 38.21 20.72 -0.33
C SER A 965 36.85 21.37 -0.54
N MET A 966 36.69 22.61 -0.08
CA MET A 966 35.41 23.31 -0.08
C MET A 966 35.11 23.91 -1.45
N ARG A 967 33.85 23.80 -1.87
CA ARG A 967 33.32 24.30 -3.14
C ARG A 967 32.03 25.12 -2.90
N PRO A 968 32.11 26.25 -2.19
CA PRO A 968 30.93 27.03 -1.85
C PRO A 968 30.29 27.70 -3.08
N THR A 969 28.98 27.93 -3.03
CA THR A 969 28.23 28.73 -4.01
C THR A 969 27.31 29.68 -3.27
N PHE A 970 27.16 30.89 -3.81
CA PHE A 970 26.45 31.98 -3.16
C PHE A 970 25.40 32.56 -4.10
N MET A 971 24.12 32.50 -3.71
CA MET A 971 23.02 32.98 -4.54
C MET A 971 23.11 34.50 -4.82
N HIS A 972 23.43 35.28 -3.79
CA HIS A 972 23.45 36.75 -3.83
C HIS A 972 24.83 37.36 -4.08
N ALA A 973 25.91 36.58 -3.98
CA ALA A 973 27.29 37.01 -4.28
C ALA A 973 28.07 35.93 -5.05
N PRO A 974 27.67 35.57 -6.29
CA PRO A 974 28.17 34.38 -6.97
C PRO A 974 29.67 34.47 -7.25
N GLU A 975 30.42 33.48 -6.80
CA GLU A 975 31.84 33.29 -7.14
C GLU A 975 31.96 32.41 -8.38
N ASN A 976 32.95 32.71 -9.24
CA ASN A 976 33.22 31.94 -10.48
C ASN A 976 32.00 31.79 -11.43
N GLY A 977 30.99 32.65 -11.28
CA GLY A 977 29.79 32.67 -12.09
C GLY A 977 28.76 31.57 -11.77
N ALA A 978 28.89 30.85 -10.65
CA ALA A 978 27.93 29.83 -10.21
C ALA A 978 27.13 30.31 -8.99
N ARG A 979 25.79 30.32 -9.11
CA ARG A 979 24.86 30.72 -8.03
C ARG A 979 24.48 29.56 -7.13
N PHE A 980 24.45 28.35 -7.69
CA PHE A 980 24.01 27.14 -7.00
C PHE A 980 24.98 25.98 -7.25
N VAL A 981 24.94 24.99 -6.36
CA VAL A 981 25.88 23.84 -6.37
C VAL A 981 25.89 23.09 -7.70
N GLN A 982 24.73 22.87 -8.33
CA GLN A 982 24.64 22.18 -9.61
C GLN A 982 25.35 22.94 -10.74
N GLU A 983 25.34 24.29 -10.71
CA GLU A 983 26.02 25.12 -11.70
C GLU A 983 27.53 25.02 -11.54
N ARG A 984 28.02 24.97 -10.29
CA ARG A 984 29.44 24.81 -9.99
C ARG A 984 29.93 23.41 -10.36
N ILE A 985 29.16 22.37 -10.02
CA ILE A 985 29.42 20.97 -10.41
C ILE A 985 29.56 20.86 -11.92
N ALA A 986 28.63 21.46 -12.69
CA ALA A 986 28.70 21.45 -14.15
C ALA A 986 29.94 22.17 -14.72
N ARG A 987 30.37 23.28 -14.09
CA ARG A 987 31.59 24.02 -14.50
C ARG A 987 32.87 23.27 -14.16
N GLU A 988 32.88 22.54 -13.05
CA GLU A 988 34.01 21.72 -12.59
C GLU A 988 33.89 20.27 -13.10
N SER A 989 33.24 20.06 -14.24
CA SER A 989 32.90 18.73 -14.76
C SER A 989 34.11 17.83 -15.02
N GLU A 990 35.29 18.39 -15.32
CA GLU A 990 36.53 17.60 -15.48
C GLU A 990 36.96 16.92 -14.17
N GLU A 991 37.01 17.69 -13.08
CA GLU A 991 37.39 17.19 -11.76
C GLU A 991 36.34 16.20 -11.23
N VAL A 992 35.06 16.56 -11.34
CA VAL A 992 33.93 15.70 -10.94
C VAL A 992 33.95 14.38 -11.70
N TRP A 993 34.18 14.41 -13.02
CA TRP A 993 34.26 13.19 -13.82
C TRP A 993 35.43 12.30 -13.41
N SER A 994 36.62 12.88 -13.17
CA SER A 994 37.79 12.12 -12.73
C SER A 994 37.56 11.39 -11.40
N VAL A 995 36.82 12.01 -10.48
CA VAL A 995 36.41 11.40 -9.21
C VAL A 995 35.45 10.23 -9.43
N LEU A 996 34.50 10.37 -10.36
CA LEU A 996 33.56 9.31 -10.71
C LEU A 996 34.22 8.12 -11.40
N GLU A 997 35.19 8.37 -12.29
CA GLU A 997 35.99 7.32 -12.94
C GLU A 997 36.86 6.54 -11.94
N ALA A 998 37.39 7.22 -10.93
CA ALA A 998 38.18 6.61 -9.85
C ALA A 998 37.34 5.80 -8.84
N GLY A 999 36.07 5.51 -9.13
CA GLY A 999 35.20 4.76 -8.22
C GLY A 999 34.57 5.61 -7.11
N GLY A 1000 34.66 6.94 -7.21
CA GLY A 1000 34.21 7.85 -6.16
C GLY A 1000 32.72 7.76 -5.85
N ARG A 1001 32.35 8.20 -4.64
CA ARG A 1001 30.99 8.20 -4.11
C ARG A 1001 30.42 9.61 -3.96
N VAL A 1002 29.13 9.76 -4.22
CA VAL A 1002 28.40 11.02 -4.15
C VAL A 1002 27.36 10.94 -3.05
N TYR A 1003 27.34 11.94 -2.17
CA TYR A 1003 26.39 12.06 -1.08
C TYR A 1003 25.67 13.39 -1.17
N ILE A 1004 24.34 13.37 -1.12
CA ILE A 1004 23.51 14.58 -1.25
C ILE A 1004 22.65 14.74 -0.01
N CYS A 1005 22.62 15.94 0.55
CA CYS A 1005 21.81 16.26 1.70
C CYS A 1005 21.17 17.64 1.59
N GLY A 1006 19.88 17.77 1.88
CA GLY A 1006 19.17 19.04 1.81
C GLY A 1006 17.80 18.96 1.11
N ASP A 1007 17.49 19.99 0.33
CA ASP A 1007 16.19 20.15 -0.32
C ASP A 1007 15.95 19.11 -1.43
N GLY A 1008 14.99 18.20 -1.18
CA GLY A 1008 14.56 17.19 -2.13
C GLY A 1008 13.63 17.70 -3.23
N ARG A 1009 13.05 18.91 -3.09
CA ARG A 1009 12.11 19.46 -4.08
C ARG A 1009 12.78 20.16 -5.25
N ARG A 1010 13.88 20.89 -5.01
CA ARG A 1010 14.57 21.67 -6.06
C ARG A 1010 16.03 21.31 -6.22
N MET A 1011 16.79 21.27 -5.12
CA MET A 1011 18.25 21.06 -5.19
C MET A 1011 18.60 19.66 -5.70
N ALA A 1012 18.08 18.60 -5.08
CA ALA A 1012 18.44 17.23 -5.47
C ALA A 1012 18.11 16.90 -6.94
N PRO A 1013 16.91 17.20 -7.48
CA PRO A 1013 16.65 17.02 -8.91
C PRO A 1013 17.62 17.79 -9.82
N ALA A 1014 17.97 19.03 -9.46
CA ALA A 1014 18.90 19.84 -10.24
C ALA A 1014 20.33 19.30 -10.21
N VAL A 1015 20.76 18.71 -9.08
CA VAL A 1015 22.07 18.05 -8.98
C VAL A 1015 22.09 16.75 -9.79
N ARG A 1016 21.03 15.92 -9.74
CA ARG A 1016 20.92 14.73 -10.61
C ARG A 1016 21.08 15.09 -12.08
N GLU A 1017 20.38 16.14 -12.52
CA GLU A 1017 20.48 16.63 -13.89
C GLU A 1017 21.91 17.08 -14.24
N ALA A 1018 22.61 17.78 -13.33
CA ALA A 1018 23.99 18.16 -13.55
C ALA A 1018 24.93 16.95 -13.71
N PHE A 1019 24.81 15.91 -12.88
CA PHE A 1019 25.60 14.68 -13.03
C PHE A 1019 25.28 13.94 -14.33
N MET A 1020 24.00 13.85 -14.71
CA MET A 1020 23.60 13.27 -16.00
C MET A 1020 24.13 14.09 -17.19
N ALA A 1021 24.12 15.42 -17.10
CA ALA A 1021 24.70 16.30 -18.10
C ALA A 1021 26.20 16.06 -18.27
N ILE A 1022 26.95 15.96 -17.17
CA ILE A 1022 28.39 15.62 -17.19
C ILE A 1022 28.60 14.28 -17.89
N TYR A 1023 27.82 13.25 -17.54
CA TYR A 1023 27.93 11.92 -18.16
C TYR A 1023 27.71 11.98 -19.67
N ARG A 1024 26.66 12.69 -20.13
CA ARG A 1024 26.37 12.87 -21.56
C ARG A 1024 27.51 13.58 -22.28
N GLU A 1025 28.02 14.66 -21.71
CA GLU A 1025 29.13 15.43 -22.29
C GLU A 1025 30.41 14.59 -22.43
N ARG A 1026 30.72 13.77 -21.41
CA ARG A 1026 31.98 13.01 -21.35
C ARG A 1026 31.97 11.73 -22.18
N THR A 1027 30.80 11.09 -22.32
CA THR A 1027 30.68 9.79 -23.00
C THR A 1027 30.00 9.87 -24.36
N GLY A 1028 29.35 11.00 -24.70
CA GLY A 1028 28.51 11.13 -25.89
C GLY A 1028 27.20 10.34 -25.81
N ALA A 1029 26.82 9.90 -24.61
CA ALA A 1029 25.64 9.09 -24.34
C ALA A 1029 24.32 9.87 -24.52
N SER A 1030 23.24 9.15 -24.80
CA SER A 1030 21.87 9.70 -24.85
C SER A 1030 21.29 9.99 -23.46
N ASP A 1031 20.18 10.71 -23.40
CA ASP A 1031 19.45 10.98 -22.14
C ASP A 1031 19.06 9.70 -21.40
N ASP A 1032 18.54 8.70 -22.11
CA ASP A 1032 18.18 7.40 -21.52
C ASP A 1032 19.39 6.67 -20.92
N GLN A 1033 20.56 6.78 -21.56
CA GLN A 1033 21.81 6.20 -21.07
C GLN A 1033 22.32 6.93 -19.83
N ALA A 1034 22.13 8.25 -19.74
CA ALA A 1034 22.48 9.04 -18.57
C ALA A 1034 21.57 8.73 -17.37
N VAL A 1035 20.27 8.57 -17.61
CA VAL A 1035 19.30 8.13 -16.58
C VAL A 1035 19.65 6.72 -16.09
N ALA A 1036 19.98 5.80 -17.00
CA ALA A 1036 20.40 4.45 -16.65
C ALA A 1036 21.71 4.42 -15.84
N TRP A 1037 22.70 5.24 -16.22
CA TRP A 1037 23.96 5.38 -15.50
C TRP A 1037 23.76 5.91 -14.08
N LEU A 1038 22.96 6.96 -13.92
CA LEU A 1038 22.66 7.50 -12.60
C LEU A 1038 21.92 6.47 -11.74
N ALA A 1039 20.94 5.76 -12.31
CA ALA A 1039 20.23 4.68 -11.61
C ALA A 1039 21.17 3.54 -11.18
N ALA A 1040 22.17 3.19 -11.99
CA ALA A 1040 23.19 2.20 -11.64
C ALA A 1040 24.11 2.69 -10.51
N LEU A 1041 24.48 3.98 -10.50
CA LEU A 1041 25.22 4.57 -9.38
C LEU A 1041 24.40 4.56 -8.08
N VAL A 1042 23.09 4.80 -8.16
CA VAL A 1042 22.18 4.69 -7.01
C VAL A 1042 22.07 3.25 -6.52
N GLY A 1043 21.81 2.30 -7.43
CA GLY A 1043 21.68 0.87 -7.10
C GLY A 1043 22.94 0.24 -6.53
N SER A 1044 24.12 0.75 -6.90
CA SER A 1044 25.42 0.32 -6.36
C SER A 1044 25.83 1.05 -5.07
N GLY A 1045 25.02 2.00 -4.57
CA GLY A 1045 25.35 2.81 -3.40
C GLY A 1045 26.50 3.81 -3.62
N ARG A 1046 26.83 4.12 -4.88
CA ARG A 1046 27.83 5.13 -5.26
C ARG A 1046 27.25 6.53 -5.38
N TYR A 1047 25.94 6.66 -5.44
CA TYR A 1047 25.22 7.93 -5.40
C TYR A 1047 24.07 7.80 -4.40
N VAL A 1048 24.15 8.50 -3.28
CA VAL A 1048 23.24 8.33 -2.14
C VAL A 1048 22.69 9.67 -1.70
N GLU A 1049 21.42 9.71 -1.36
CA GLU A 1049 20.72 10.93 -0.98
C GLU A 1049 20.04 10.77 0.39
N ASP A 1050 20.18 11.78 1.23
CA ASP A 1050 19.41 12.01 2.46
C ASP A 1050 18.72 13.37 2.33
N VAL A 1051 17.62 13.40 1.59
CA VAL A 1051 16.91 14.61 1.18
C VAL A 1051 15.51 14.66 1.77
N TRP A 1052 15.05 15.85 2.13
CA TRP A 1052 13.73 16.06 2.73
C TRP A 1052 12.89 17.04 1.91
N ALA A 1053 11.58 16.79 1.91
CA ALA A 1053 10.58 17.70 1.35
C ALA A 1053 9.62 18.09 2.49
N GLY A 1054 9.73 19.34 2.96
CA GLY A 1054 8.89 19.89 4.03
C GLY A 1054 7.59 20.52 3.56
#